data_AF-A0A024H130-F1
#
_entry.id   AF-A0A024H130-F1
#
_cell.length_a   1.000
_cell.length_b   1.000
_cell.length_c   1.000
_cell.angle_alpha   90.00
_cell.angle_beta   90.00
_cell.angle_gamma   90.00
#
_symmetry.space_group_name_H-M   'P 1'
#
loop_
_entity.id
_entity.type
_entity.pdbx_description
1 polymer ?
#
loop_
_entity_poly.entity_id
_entity_poly.type
_entity_poly.pdbx_seq_one_letter_code
_entity_poly.pdbx_strand_id
1 'polypeptide(L)'
;MKRNLSQSRRPTLQSLGILLLAASLTAGPGVAGVAYAVEPAPAPTASSTAGGTTETVAPAPAVPSTSPSPAEAAPAETPSGQPSAEATQSMAEAIGVGGAEMGQRSARVTASSPSSSLRRLTTESLSTEGTWMPTFGVQGLDVSGHQPSVDWQQQWNMGARFAYVKATEGNYYTNPSYNSQYQGSRSVGMIRGAYHFAIPNWSSGADQARYFVQNGGGWTADGYTMPPVLDFEFNPYEGRTINGFYFGNTCYNMSPAQLQSWVRDFGNTMQALIGRLPVIYTNTSWWNQCLGNPAGFGDYPLWVAAYPSSPTNNAGPVPTASWSTYSMWQYSSTGPFAGDSNVWNGDYASLTVFAGSVPMGSFDAATVQRTGTTTSLQIRGWALDRALPGATTEVHAYVTAPNGTKTLHKFPATSYRPDVHKVLGLGENHGFDGQIPINVSGQYNICVFAIGKFINPGLGCKSVTADGAEPPIGNLDEFTEQRSPDKESLKVRGWAVDMSRPSVAAEVHAYLYGPDGSRTFYKIPASTPRPDVDRVLAVGPNHGFETSIDIKKAGDYRLCAYAIGQYLHKEIGCNSIRVAPGTTPVGTLDSASVKKTRTQASITVRGWAFDSGNTSAQVAVHAYVFAPDGTSTVHQFAASKARPDVNKVFGIPGDHGYEADLPISGPGRHRVCTYAIALSPVSPGNPLLGCSYVEAGFSGSPVGHLDSVRMETANGVTSILAAGWAVDQDMPYDALSVHAYVTAPDGSVSNFAVTANQPRPDVNQVLGIPGNHGYTAKKAVSQRGNYKVCTYAIAASPFTSGNSQLGCLNLTF
;
A
#
# COMPACT_ATOMS: atom_id res chain seq x y z
N MET A 1 36.46 21.31 -30.80
CA MET A 1 36.89 21.57 -32.19
C MET A 1 37.33 20.26 -32.83
N LYS A 2 37.23 20.11 -34.17
CA LYS A 2 37.63 18.93 -34.99
C LYS A 2 36.80 17.66 -34.70
N ARG A 3 35.83 17.31 -35.56
CA ARG A 3 35.89 16.41 -36.76
C ARG A 3 35.79 14.92 -36.37
N ASN A 4 34.78 14.14 -36.79
CA ASN A 4 34.45 13.64 -38.16
C ASN A 4 35.60 12.77 -38.75
N LEU A 5 35.42 11.59 -39.35
CA LEU A 5 34.29 10.69 -39.75
C LEU A 5 34.86 9.22 -39.82
N SER A 6 34.22 8.09 -40.15
CA SER A 6 32.95 7.68 -40.83
C SER A 6 32.46 6.29 -40.31
N GLN A 7 31.25 5.75 -40.56
CA GLN A 7 30.78 4.86 -41.68
C GLN A 7 31.63 3.58 -41.95
N SER A 8 31.12 2.41 -42.40
CA SER A 8 29.75 1.89 -42.65
C SER A 8 29.70 0.36 -42.95
N ARG A 9 28.64 -0.35 -42.47
CA ARG A 9 27.92 -1.54 -43.02
C ARG A 9 28.67 -2.76 -43.65
N ARG A 10 28.37 -3.97 -43.11
CA ARG A 10 27.64 -5.18 -43.69
C ARG A 10 27.72 -5.49 -45.22
N PRO A 11 27.38 -6.72 -45.73
CA PRO A 11 27.06 -8.03 -45.09
C PRO A 11 27.69 -9.31 -45.76
N THR A 12 27.49 -10.51 -45.16
CA THR A 12 27.13 -11.86 -45.73
C THR A 12 27.33 -12.92 -44.60
N LEU A 13 26.53 -13.95 -44.29
CA LEU A 13 25.37 -14.69 -44.87
C LEU A 13 25.69 -15.99 -45.62
N GLN A 14 25.84 -17.09 -44.86
CA GLN A 14 25.57 -18.53 -45.16
C GLN A 14 25.57 -19.25 -43.79
N SER A 15 24.69 -20.17 -43.32
CA SER A 15 23.58 -21.00 -43.84
C SER A 15 23.90 -22.51 -44.00
N LEU A 16 23.46 -23.34 -43.02
CA LEU A 16 22.86 -24.70 -43.13
C LEU A 16 23.27 -25.64 -41.97
N GLY A 17 22.31 -26.47 -41.55
CA GLY A 17 22.44 -27.46 -40.48
C GLY A 17 21.06 -27.87 -39.94
N ILE A 18 20.45 -28.90 -40.54
CA ILE A 18 19.10 -29.38 -40.21
C ILE A 18 19.15 -30.88 -39.88
N LEU A 19 18.59 -31.27 -38.74
CA LEU A 19 17.93 -32.57 -38.49
C LEU A 19 17.09 -32.40 -37.20
N LEU A 20 15.75 -32.37 -37.24
CA LEU A 20 14.80 -33.48 -37.48
C LEU A 20 14.92 -34.64 -36.50
N LEU A 21 14.00 -34.68 -35.53
CA LEU A 21 13.33 -35.90 -35.11
C LEU A 21 11.90 -35.57 -34.67
N ALA A 22 10.92 -36.38 -35.08
CA ALA A 22 9.53 -36.26 -34.69
C ALA A 22 8.89 -37.65 -34.61
N ALA A 23 8.05 -37.88 -33.61
CA ALA A 23 7.25 -39.10 -33.48
C ALA A 23 5.90 -38.74 -32.85
N SER A 24 4.81 -39.16 -33.49
CA SER A 24 3.43 -38.90 -33.08
C SER A 24 2.66 -40.21 -32.93
N LEU A 25 1.78 -40.28 -31.93
CA LEU A 25 0.84 -41.40 -31.73
C LEU A 25 -0.53 -40.85 -31.33
N THR A 26 -1.59 -41.49 -31.83
CA THR A 26 -3.00 -41.09 -31.64
C THR A 26 -3.91 -42.33 -31.67
N ALA A 27 -5.14 -42.18 -31.12
CA ALA A 27 -6.13 -43.23 -30.82
C ALA A 27 -5.73 -44.17 -29.66
N GLY A 28 -6.65 -44.72 -28.86
CA GLY A 28 -8.12 -44.64 -28.87
C GLY A 28 -8.74 -44.80 -27.46
N PRO A 29 -10.09 -44.80 -27.32
CA PRO A 29 -10.78 -44.56 -26.04
C PRO A 29 -11.05 -45.80 -25.17
N GLY A 30 -11.30 -45.58 -23.87
CA GLY A 30 -11.81 -46.54 -22.87
C GLY A 30 -12.79 -45.86 -21.90
N VAL A 31 -13.66 -46.62 -21.22
CA VAL A 31 -14.92 -46.08 -20.65
C VAL A 31 -15.19 -46.50 -19.18
N ALA A 32 -15.42 -45.50 -18.31
CA ALA A 32 -16.14 -45.52 -17.02
C ALA A 32 -16.25 -44.05 -16.53
N GLY A 33 -17.31 -43.52 -15.89
CA GLY A 33 -18.56 -44.08 -15.36
C GLY A 33 -18.42 -44.49 -13.88
N VAL A 34 -19.13 -43.95 -12.88
CA VAL A 34 -20.11 -42.82 -12.76
C VAL A 34 -19.90 -42.22 -11.35
N ALA A 35 -20.30 -41.00 -10.96
CA ALA A 35 -21.67 -40.58 -10.63
C ALA A 35 -21.71 -39.08 -10.18
N TYR A 36 -22.91 -38.47 -10.15
CA TYR A 36 -23.16 -37.11 -9.67
C TYR A 36 -24.03 -37.09 -8.40
N ALA A 37 -23.77 -36.15 -7.48
CA ALA A 37 -24.75 -35.54 -6.55
C ALA A 37 -24.14 -34.20 -6.04
N VAL A 38 -24.54 -33.04 -6.56
CA VAL A 38 -25.77 -32.25 -6.29
C VAL A 38 -25.67 -31.42 -5.00
N GLU A 39 -25.58 -30.11 -5.21
CA GLU A 39 -25.67 -29.01 -4.24
C GLU A 39 -27.15 -28.59 -4.02
N PRO A 40 -27.56 -28.16 -2.81
CA PRO A 40 -28.81 -27.43 -2.64
C PRO A 40 -28.71 -26.12 -1.81
N ALA A 41 -29.33 -25.06 -2.34
CA ALA A 41 -29.72 -23.82 -1.66
C ALA A 41 -30.93 -23.21 -2.42
N PRO A 42 -31.67 -22.19 -1.93
CA PRO A 42 -31.54 -21.44 -0.66
C PRO A 42 -32.86 -21.14 0.13
N ALA A 43 -32.71 -20.62 1.37
CA ALA A 43 -33.62 -19.66 2.06
C ALA A 43 -35.07 -20.10 2.46
N PRO A 44 -35.89 -19.33 3.23
CA PRO A 44 -35.65 -17.99 3.82
C PRO A 44 -36.06 -17.73 5.32
N THR A 45 -35.50 -16.66 5.89
CA THR A 45 -36.01 -15.70 6.92
C THR A 45 -36.94 -16.09 8.10
N ALA A 46 -36.54 -15.69 9.33
CA ALA A 46 -37.37 -14.93 10.29
C ALA A 46 -36.51 -14.19 11.38
N SER A 47 -37.08 -13.17 12.04
CA SER A 47 -36.49 -12.28 13.07
C SER A 47 -36.52 -12.91 14.51
N SER A 48 -36.05 -12.31 15.63
CA SER A 48 -35.76 -10.90 16.00
C SER A 48 -34.85 -10.71 17.25
N THR A 49 -34.51 -9.44 17.55
CA THR A 49 -34.30 -8.80 18.88
C THR A 49 -33.16 -9.25 19.83
N ALA A 50 -32.12 -8.41 19.86
CA ALA A 50 -31.54 -7.70 21.04
C ALA A 50 -31.62 -8.30 22.47
N GLY A 51 -30.44 -8.37 23.11
CA GLY A 51 -30.23 -8.52 24.56
C GLY A 51 -28.73 -8.61 24.86
N GLY A 52 -28.21 -7.87 25.84
CA GLY A 52 -26.77 -7.77 26.11
C GLY A 52 -26.36 -8.28 27.50
N THR A 53 -25.14 -8.82 27.60
CA THR A 53 -24.42 -9.18 28.84
C THR A 53 -22.96 -8.76 28.65
N THR A 54 -22.39 -7.84 29.44
CA THR A 54 -21.86 -8.03 30.81
C THR A 54 -20.85 -9.15 30.93
N GLU A 55 -19.59 -8.80 31.24
CA GLU A 55 -18.53 -9.73 31.59
C GLU A 55 -18.84 -10.47 32.90
N THR A 56 -18.55 -11.77 32.96
CA THR A 56 -18.46 -12.53 34.22
C THR A 56 -17.29 -13.50 34.13
N VAL A 57 -16.32 -13.38 35.02
CA VAL A 57 -15.13 -14.25 35.06
C VAL A 57 -15.50 -15.63 35.60
N ALA A 58 -15.10 -16.69 34.89
CA ALA A 58 -15.23 -18.08 35.34
C ALA A 58 -13.88 -18.61 35.90
N PRO A 59 -13.89 -19.44 36.96
CA PRO A 59 -12.67 -19.88 37.66
C PRO A 59 -11.97 -21.07 36.98
N ALA A 60 -10.70 -21.28 37.34
CA ALA A 60 -9.88 -22.40 36.88
C ALA A 60 -10.34 -23.76 37.47
N PRO A 61 -10.18 -24.88 36.74
CA PRO A 61 -10.56 -26.21 37.20
C PRO A 61 -9.58 -26.78 38.24
N ALA A 62 -10.10 -27.53 39.21
CA ALA A 62 -9.31 -28.20 40.24
C ALA A 62 -8.79 -29.57 39.80
N VAL A 63 -7.64 -29.99 40.35
CA VAL A 63 -7.02 -31.31 40.13
C VAL A 63 -7.40 -32.26 41.27
N PRO A 64 -7.82 -33.52 41.00
CA PRO A 64 -8.09 -34.51 42.03
C PRO A 64 -6.82 -35.22 42.51
N SER A 65 -6.73 -35.46 43.82
CA SER A 65 -5.59 -36.12 44.48
C SER A 65 -6.00 -37.42 45.17
N THR A 66 -5.25 -38.52 44.97
CA THR A 66 -5.19 -39.63 45.96
C THR A 66 -4.00 -40.58 45.74
N SER A 67 -3.19 -40.75 46.79
CA SER A 67 -2.38 -41.94 47.15
C SER A 67 -1.21 -42.40 46.25
N PRO A 68 -0.17 -43.08 46.80
CA PRO A 68 0.32 -43.08 48.19
C PRO A 68 1.80 -42.62 48.31
N SER A 69 2.28 -42.42 49.55
CA SER A 69 3.68 -42.01 49.81
C SER A 69 4.67 -43.18 49.67
N PRO A 70 5.79 -43.01 48.95
CA PRO A 70 7.02 -43.77 49.18
C PRO A 70 7.65 -43.36 50.52
N ALA A 71 8.47 -44.23 51.11
CA ALA A 71 9.12 -43.96 52.40
C ALA A 71 10.21 -42.88 52.30
N GLU A 72 10.33 -42.08 53.35
CA GLU A 72 11.33 -41.02 53.50
C GLU A 72 12.75 -41.61 53.64
N ALA A 73 13.49 -41.66 52.54
CA ALA A 73 14.92 -41.94 52.56
C ALA A 73 15.65 -40.67 53.01
N ALA A 74 16.35 -40.73 54.14
CA ALA A 74 17.11 -39.60 54.67
C ALA A 74 18.16 -39.09 53.65
N PRO A 75 18.42 -37.76 53.60
CA PRO A 75 19.43 -37.21 52.70
C PRO A 75 20.81 -37.75 53.08
N ALA A 76 21.46 -38.46 52.14
CA ALA A 76 22.84 -38.88 52.32
C ALA A 76 23.76 -37.65 52.26
N GLU A 77 24.45 -37.35 53.37
CA GLU A 77 25.32 -36.19 53.45
C GLU A 77 26.47 -36.28 52.42
N THR A 78 26.62 -35.21 51.63
CA THR A 78 27.86 -34.90 50.92
C THR A 78 28.89 -34.41 51.96
N PRO A 79 30.19 -34.77 51.87
CA PRO A 79 31.20 -34.30 52.82
C PRO A 79 31.19 -32.76 52.95
N SER A 80 30.83 -32.27 54.14
CA SER A 80 30.48 -30.86 54.39
C SER A 80 31.66 -29.99 54.85
N GLY A 81 32.88 -30.52 54.83
CA GLY A 81 34.11 -29.80 55.16
C GLY A 81 34.91 -29.43 53.91
N GLN A 82 35.07 -28.12 53.67
CA GLN A 82 36.15 -27.61 52.81
C GLN A 82 37.52 -27.95 53.44
N PRO A 83 38.46 -28.57 52.69
CA PRO A 83 39.84 -28.73 53.15
C PRO A 83 40.50 -27.38 53.45
N SER A 84 41.31 -27.30 54.51
CA SER A 84 42.03 -26.06 54.86
C SER A 84 43.10 -25.73 53.81
N ALA A 85 43.48 -24.45 53.70
CA ALA A 85 44.53 -24.02 52.77
C ALA A 85 45.87 -24.77 53.00
N GLU A 86 46.21 -25.08 54.25
CA GLU A 86 47.39 -25.86 54.64
C GLU A 86 47.28 -27.33 54.17
N ALA A 87 46.12 -27.96 54.35
CA ALA A 87 45.88 -29.32 53.86
C ALA A 87 45.99 -29.36 52.33
N THR A 88 45.35 -28.42 51.65
CA THR A 88 45.39 -28.20 50.20
C THR A 88 46.83 -28.03 49.69
N GLN A 89 47.66 -27.17 50.29
CA GLN A 89 49.06 -27.03 49.89
C GLN A 89 49.84 -28.33 50.10
N SER A 90 49.71 -28.98 51.27
CA SER A 90 50.42 -30.23 51.56
C SER A 90 50.06 -31.34 50.56
N MET A 91 48.80 -31.36 50.10
CA MET A 91 48.29 -32.35 49.15
C MET A 91 48.92 -32.16 47.77
N ALA A 92 49.04 -30.92 47.30
CA ALA A 92 49.74 -30.59 46.06
C ALA A 92 51.22 -31.02 46.10
N GLU A 93 51.91 -30.76 47.21
CA GLU A 93 53.31 -31.16 47.42
C GLU A 93 53.48 -32.70 47.44
N ALA A 94 52.57 -33.42 48.10
CA ALA A 94 52.65 -34.88 48.26
C ALA A 94 52.22 -35.68 47.01
N ILE A 95 51.45 -35.07 46.09
CA ILE A 95 51.09 -35.67 44.79
C ILE A 95 52.13 -35.37 43.70
N GLY A 96 52.82 -34.23 43.80
CA GLY A 96 53.96 -33.90 42.95
C GLY A 96 53.62 -33.38 41.55
N VAL A 97 54.67 -33.06 40.79
CA VAL A 97 54.64 -32.14 39.63
C VAL A 97 53.83 -32.57 38.39
N GLY A 98 53.28 -33.79 38.37
CA GLY A 98 52.43 -34.28 37.27
C GLY A 98 50.93 -34.33 37.61
N GLY A 99 50.59 -34.54 38.88
CA GLY A 99 49.25 -35.00 39.29
C GLY A 99 48.89 -36.38 38.72
N ALA A 100 47.62 -36.75 38.76
CA ALA A 100 47.07 -37.87 38.01
C ALA A 100 47.24 -37.71 36.48
N GLU A 101 47.45 -38.81 35.77
CA GLU A 101 47.34 -38.84 34.30
C GLU A 101 45.87 -39.05 33.91
N MET A 102 45.39 -38.40 32.84
CA MET A 102 44.15 -38.81 32.17
C MET A 102 44.37 -40.19 31.54
N GLY A 103 43.31 -40.98 31.41
CA GLY A 103 43.40 -42.37 30.96
C GLY A 103 43.94 -43.28 32.05
N GLN A 104 43.40 -43.18 33.27
CA GLN A 104 43.76 -44.11 34.34
C GLN A 104 43.48 -45.56 33.93
N ARG A 105 44.41 -46.45 34.27
CA ARG A 105 44.46 -47.86 33.80
C ARG A 105 44.70 -48.04 32.29
N SER A 106 45.06 -47.00 31.53
CA SER A 106 45.53 -47.11 30.15
C SER A 106 46.93 -47.73 30.04
N ALA A 107 47.39 -48.00 28.81
CA ALA A 107 48.71 -48.58 28.56
C ALA A 107 49.86 -47.66 29.01
N ARG A 108 49.74 -46.34 28.82
CA ARG A 108 50.72 -45.34 29.32
C ARG A 108 50.82 -45.40 30.84
N VAL A 109 49.69 -45.24 31.52
CA VAL A 109 49.61 -45.08 32.99
C VAL A 109 49.98 -46.38 33.73
N THR A 110 49.70 -47.54 33.12
CA THR A 110 50.14 -48.84 33.68
C THR A 110 51.61 -49.13 33.40
N ALA A 111 52.20 -48.57 32.34
CA ALA A 111 53.64 -48.68 32.05
C ALA A 111 54.51 -47.67 32.83
N SER A 112 53.97 -46.50 33.20
CA SER A 112 54.65 -45.51 34.05
C SER A 112 54.74 -45.95 35.53
N SER A 113 53.94 -46.95 35.94
CA SER A 113 54.00 -47.56 37.27
C SER A 113 55.27 -48.40 37.46
N PRO A 114 55.97 -48.32 38.61
CA PRO A 114 57.29 -48.94 38.82
C PRO A 114 57.21 -50.47 39.01
N SER A 115 57.06 -51.22 37.92
CA SER A 115 57.12 -52.69 37.93
C SER A 115 58.57 -53.19 37.84
N SER A 116 58.96 -54.03 38.80
CA SER A 116 60.33 -54.52 38.96
C SER A 116 60.66 -55.72 38.05
N SER A 117 60.50 -55.56 36.72
CA SER A 117 60.89 -56.60 35.76
C SER A 117 61.57 -56.08 34.49
N LEU A 118 62.85 -56.44 34.32
CA LEU A 118 63.62 -56.17 33.10
C LEU A 118 63.17 -57.10 31.96
N ARG A 119 62.18 -56.66 31.17
CA ARG A 119 61.91 -57.29 29.87
C ARG A 119 62.95 -56.84 28.84
N ARG A 120 63.55 -57.80 28.14
CA ARG A 120 64.40 -57.54 26.97
C ARG A 120 63.58 -56.88 25.87
N LEU A 121 64.05 -55.75 25.36
CA LEU A 121 63.59 -55.18 24.10
C LEU A 121 63.99 -56.10 22.94
N THR A 122 63.03 -56.48 22.10
CA THR A 122 63.28 -57.03 20.76
C THR A 122 62.85 -56.00 19.73
N THR A 123 63.61 -55.85 18.64
CA THR A 123 63.46 -54.78 17.65
C THR A 123 62.25 -54.92 16.71
N GLU A 124 61.30 -55.80 17.02
CA GLU A 124 60.08 -56.05 16.23
C GLU A 124 58.80 -55.48 16.88
N SER A 125 58.85 -54.99 18.13
CA SER A 125 57.68 -54.41 18.81
C SER A 125 57.50 -52.90 18.61
N LEU A 126 58.23 -52.28 17.67
CA LEU A 126 58.28 -50.81 17.46
C LEU A 126 57.57 -50.33 16.19
N SER A 127 56.86 -51.20 15.47
CA SER A 127 56.29 -50.92 14.15
C SER A 127 54.75 -50.96 14.06
N THR A 128 54.05 -51.24 15.17
CA THR A 128 52.57 -51.40 15.18
C THR A 128 51.83 -50.67 16.32
N GLU A 129 52.50 -50.24 17.38
CA GLU A 129 51.93 -49.30 18.36
C GLU A 129 52.40 -47.86 18.04
N GLY A 130 51.53 -46.86 18.20
CA GLY A 130 51.90 -45.44 18.13
C GLY A 130 51.90 -44.75 16.75
N THR A 131 51.31 -45.33 15.69
CA THR A 131 51.21 -44.67 14.37
C THR A 131 49.81 -44.62 13.75
N TRP A 132 48.84 -45.36 14.29
CA TRP A 132 47.48 -45.43 13.75
C TRP A 132 46.61 -44.23 14.18
N MET A 133 45.77 -43.73 13.27
CA MET A 133 44.72 -42.74 13.54
C MET A 133 43.39 -43.19 12.90
N PRO A 134 42.22 -42.91 13.53
CA PRO A 134 40.92 -43.06 12.87
C PRO A 134 40.84 -42.27 11.56
N THR A 135 40.25 -42.86 10.52
CA THR A 135 40.23 -42.26 9.16
C THR A 135 39.06 -41.27 8.97
N PHE A 136 38.56 -40.70 10.05
CA PHE A 136 37.44 -39.76 10.08
C PHE A 136 37.73 -38.66 11.11
N GLY A 137 36.85 -37.65 11.13
CA GLY A 137 36.88 -36.61 12.14
C GLY A 137 38.03 -35.61 11.96
N VAL A 138 38.21 -34.75 12.96
CA VAL A 138 39.40 -33.91 13.11
C VAL A 138 40.31 -34.56 14.14
N GLN A 139 41.61 -34.65 13.86
CA GLN A 139 42.60 -35.22 14.79
C GLN A 139 43.07 -34.18 15.81
N GLY A 140 43.41 -34.63 17.02
CA GLY A 140 43.89 -33.81 18.11
C GLY A 140 44.58 -34.63 19.19
N LEU A 141 44.98 -33.95 20.27
CA LEU A 141 45.69 -34.54 21.40
C LEU A 141 45.24 -33.96 22.74
N ASP A 142 45.62 -34.59 23.84
CA ASP A 142 45.57 -33.98 25.16
C ASP A 142 46.86 -34.22 25.96
N VAL A 143 47.24 -33.26 26.81
CA VAL A 143 48.52 -33.26 27.53
C VAL A 143 48.37 -32.76 28.97
N SER A 144 49.30 -33.18 29.83
CA SER A 144 49.35 -32.83 31.26
C SER A 144 50.78 -32.47 31.71
N GLY A 145 51.01 -32.31 33.02
CA GLY A 145 52.36 -32.10 33.57
C GLY A 145 53.36 -33.21 33.23
N HIS A 146 52.86 -34.41 32.84
CA HIS A 146 53.64 -35.55 32.37
C HIS A 146 54.19 -35.38 30.93
N GLN A 147 53.85 -34.29 30.25
CA GLN A 147 54.45 -33.88 28.97
C GLN A 147 55.05 -32.46 29.10
N PRO A 148 56.11 -32.28 29.92
CA PRO A 148 56.62 -30.96 30.31
C PRO A 148 57.20 -30.13 29.15
N SER A 149 57.42 -30.75 27.98
CA SER A 149 57.66 -30.06 26.72
C SER A 149 56.93 -30.80 25.59
N VAL A 150 56.40 -30.05 24.62
CA VAL A 150 55.66 -30.57 23.46
C VAL A 150 56.08 -29.77 22.23
N ASP A 151 56.57 -30.44 21.18
CA ASP A 151 56.77 -29.80 19.88
C ASP A 151 55.41 -29.67 19.17
N TRP A 152 54.75 -28.54 19.45
CA TRP A 152 53.46 -28.19 18.86
C TRP A 152 53.49 -28.10 17.34
N GLN A 153 54.62 -27.71 16.74
CA GLN A 153 54.74 -27.60 15.29
C GLN A 153 54.85 -29.00 14.66
N GLN A 154 55.54 -29.93 15.31
CA GLN A 154 55.51 -31.35 14.95
C GLN A 154 54.10 -31.92 15.06
N GLN A 155 53.37 -31.68 16.16
CA GLN A 155 51.99 -32.18 16.32
C GLN A 155 51.06 -31.64 15.23
N TRP A 156 51.17 -30.35 14.89
CA TRP A 156 50.44 -29.74 13.79
C TRP A 156 50.81 -30.36 12.43
N ASN A 157 52.09 -30.60 12.17
CA ASN A 157 52.56 -31.21 10.92
C ASN A 157 52.11 -32.69 10.80
N MET A 158 51.96 -33.39 11.92
CA MET A 158 51.39 -34.76 11.98
C MET A 158 49.87 -34.79 11.81
N GLY A 159 49.19 -33.64 11.82
CA GLY A 159 47.76 -33.52 11.48
C GLY A 159 46.86 -33.08 12.63
N ALA A 160 47.36 -32.90 13.86
CA ALA A 160 46.55 -32.42 14.97
C ALA A 160 46.07 -30.97 14.74
N ARG A 161 44.79 -30.72 15.04
CA ARG A 161 44.15 -29.40 14.89
C ARG A 161 43.45 -28.92 16.16
N PHE A 162 43.31 -29.78 17.18
CA PHE A 162 42.94 -29.35 18.52
C PHE A 162 43.83 -29.97 19.61
N ALA A 163 43.89 -29.29 20.76
CA ALA A 163 44.56 -29.78 21.96
C ALA A 163 43.73 -29.54 23.23
N TYR A 164 43.66 -30.51 24.14
CA TYR A 164 43.28 -30.26 25.54
C TYR A 164 44.52 -30.24 26.44
N VAL A 165 44.46 -29.44 27.50
CA VAL A 165 45.56 -29.29 28.45
C VAL A 165 45.02 -29.41 29.87
N LYS A 166 45.61 -30.27 30.69
CA LYS A 166 45.29 -30.33 32.12
C LYS A 166 45.57 -28.98 32.76
N ALA A 167 44.58 -28.35 33.37
CA ALA A 167 44.78 -27.14 34.17
C ALA A 167 44.90 -27.48 35.65
N THR A 168 43.98 -28.30 36.18
CA THR A 168 43.84 -28.53 37.62
C THR A 168 43.50 -29.98 37.98
N GLU A 169 43.66 -30.31 39.26
CA GLU A 169 43.17 -31.53 39.88
C GLU A 169 42.77 -31.25 41.34
N GLY A 170 41.63 -31.81 41.76
CA GLY A 170 41.00 -31.44 43.02
C GLY A 170 40.77 -29.93 43.12
N ASN A 171 40.91 -29.37 44.33
CA ASN A 171 41.05 -27.93 44.54
C ASN A 171 42.46 -27.53 45.03
N TYR A 172 43.47 -28.37 44.76
CA TYR A 172 44.84 -28.23 45.28
C TYR A 172 45.94 -28.15 44.22
N TYR A 173 45.83 -28.89 43.11
CA TYR A 173 46.89 -28.98 42.12
C TYR A 173 46.58 -28.13 40.88
N THR A 174 47.58 -27.36 40.44
CA THR A 174 47.66 -26.74 39.11
C THR A 174 48.81 -27.36 38.32
N ASN A 175 48.60 -27.62 37.03
CA ASN A 175 49.66 -28.10 36.13
C ASN A 175 50.69 -26.98 35.87
N PRO A 176 51.96 -27.13 36.28
CA PRO A 176 52.98 -26.09 36.07
C PRO A 176 53.25 -25.80 34.59
N SER A 177 52.98 -26.76 33.71
CA SER A 177 53.15 -26.65 32.26
C SER A 177 51.92 -26.08 31.54
N TYR A 178 50.81 -25.80 32.24
CA TYR A 178 49.55 -25.39 31.61
C TYR A 178 49.72 -24.20 30.66
N ASN A 179 50.39 -23.13 31.09
CA ASN A 179 50.52 -21.91 30.27
C ASN A 179 51.35 -22.13 28.99
N SER A 180 52.44 -22.90 29.05
CA SER A 180 53.28 -23.18 27.87
C SER A 180 52.59 -24.15 26.90
N GLN A 181 51.87 -25.14 27.41
CA GLN A 181 51.09 -26.09 26.61
C GLN A 181 49.87 -25.40 25.96
N TYR A 182 49.12 -24.63 26.75
CA TYR A 182 47.90 -23.96 26.30
C TYR A 182 48.17 -22.83 25.31
N GLN A 183 49.21 -22.01 25.49
CA GLN A 183 49.53 -20.99 24.47
C GLN A 183 50.38 -21.55 23.31
N GLY A 184 51.17 -22.61 23.53
CA GLY A 184 51.94 -23.29 22.48
C GLY A 184 51.08 -23.99 21.43
N SER A 185 50.02 -24.70 21.86
CA SER A 185 49.03 -25.28 20.95
C SER A 185 48.33 -24.21 20.09
N ARG A 186 47.98 -23.06 20.68
CA ARG A 186 47.35 -21.95 19.94
C ARG A 186 48.31 -21.26 18.97
N SER A 187 49.60 -21.11 19.29
CA SER A 187 50.55 -20.37 18.46
C SER A 187 50.80 -21.04 17.10
N VAL A 188 50.72 -22.37 17.04
CA VAL A 188 50.75 -23.14 15.77
C VAL A 188 49.38 -23.26 15.07
N GLY A 189 48.32 -22.69 15.66
CA GLY A 189 47.00 -22.56 15.06
C GLY A 189 45.90 -23.48 15.59
N MET A 190 46.16 -24.36 16.58
CA MET A 190 45.15 -25.30 17.09
C MET A 190 44.02 -24.62 17.84
N ILE A 191 42.82 -25.20 17.73
CA ILE A 191 41.70 -24.96 18.67
C ILE A 191 42.07 -25.62 20.01
N ARG A 192 41.80 -25.00 21.16
CA ARG A 192 42.30 -25.51 22.44
C ARG A 192 41.30 -25.44 23.58
N GLY A 193 41.41 -26.35 24.54
CA GLY A 193 40.61 -26.36 25.76
C GLY A 193 41.43 -26.77 26.98
N ALA A 194 40.81 -26.64 28.15
CA ALA A 194 41.39 -27.05 29.42
C ALA A 194 40.61 -28.24 30.00
N TYR A 195 41.28 -29.10 30.77
CA TYR A 195 40.61 -30.14 31.57
C TYR A 195 40.96 -30.08 33.05
N HIS A 196 40.06 -30.60 33.87
CA HIS A 196 40.18 -30.71 35.31
C HIS A 196 39.95 -32.16 35.75
N PHE A 197 40.93 -32.76 36.44
CA PHE A 197 40.83 -34.11 36.97
C PHE A 197 40.09 -34.09 38.31
N ALA A 198 38.92 -34.74 38.34
CA ALA A 198 38.03 -34.72 39.50
C ALA A 198 38.56 -35.58 40.65
N ILE A 199 38.43 -35.08 41.88
CA ILE A 199 38.67 -35.86 43.10
C ILE A 199 37.41 -35.75 43.99
N PRO A 200 36.34 -36.52 43.71
CA PRO A 200 34.99 -36.19 44.19
C PRO A 200 34.77 -36.32 45.70
N ASN A 201 35.61 -37.12 46.38
CA ASN A 201 35.54 -37.31 47.83
C ASN A 201 36.35 -36.28 48.64
N TRP A 202 37.17 -35.45 47.97
CA TRP A 202 38.03 -34.45 48.62
C TRP A 202 37.33 -33.11 48.85
N SER A 203 36.49 -32.66 47.92
CA SER A 203 35.71 -31.41 48.06
C SER A 203 34.51 -31.40 47.10
N SER A 204 33.60 -30.43 47.24
CA SER A 204 32.38 -30.34 46.40
C SER A 204 32.68 -30.11 44.91
N GLY A 205 31.70 -30.42 44.05
CA GLY A 205 31.79 -30.18 42.62
C GLY A 205 31.85 -28.70 42.31
N ALA A 206 31.07 -27.88 43.01
CA ALA A 206 31.09 -26.43 42.88
C ALA A 206 32.45 -25.83 43.25
N ASP A 207 33.16 -26.37 44.24
CA ASP A 207 34.48 -25.86 44.63
C ASP A 207 35.57 -26.23 43.63
N GLN A 208 35.54 -27.45 43.09
CA GLN A 208 36.49 -27.86 42.04
C GLN A 208 36.19 -27.11 40.73
N ALA A 209 34.92 -26.84 40.41
CA ALA A 209 34.52 -25.97 39.28
C ALA A 209 35.03 -24.52 39.45
N ARG A 210 34.85 -23.92 40.64
CA ARG A 210 35.39 -22.57 40.95
C ARG A 210 36.91 -22.53 40.81
N TYR A 211 37.60 -23.51 41.39
CA TYR A 211 39.06 -23.62 41.33
C TYR A 211 39.56 -23.80 39.89
N PHE A 212 38.89 -24.65 39.10
CA PHE A 212 39.20 -24.85 37.70
C PHE A 212 39.02 -23.57 36.88
N VAL A 213 37.88 -22.89 36.97
CA VAL A 213 37.62 -21.62 36.23
C VAL A 213 38.67 -20.55 36.57
N GLN A 214 39.08 -20.45 37.83
CA GLN A 214 40.11 -19.49 38.27
C GLN A 214 41.52 -19.82 37.74
N ASN A 215 41.82 -21.09 37.42
CA ASN A 215 43.17 -21.57 37.09
C ASN A 215 43.31 -22.15 35.66
N GLY A 216 42.33 -21.97 34.78
CA GLY A 216 42.44 -22.32 33.35
C GLY A 216 41.13 -22.72 32.67
N GLY A 217 40.14 -23.19 33.43
CA GLY A 217 38.80 -23.59 32.95
C GLY A 217 37.88 -22.43 32.55
N GLY A 218 38.43 -21.26 32.24
CA GLY A 218 37.68 -20.15 31.66
C GLY A 218 37.31 -20.42 30.20
N TRP A 219 36.20 -19.86 29.74
CA TRP A 219 35.72 -20.04 28.37
C TRP A 219 35.32 -18.71 27.72
N THR A 220 35.55 -18.58 26.41
CA THR A 220 35.05 -17.45 25.60
C THR A 220 34.60 -17.96 24.23
N ALA A 221 33.67 -17.25 23.59
CA ALA A 221 33.15 -17.59 22.26
C ALA A 221 34.12 -17.21 21.10
N ASP A 222 35.44 -17.31 21.31
CA ASP A 222 36.43 -16.77 20.39
C ASP A 222 36.62 -17.59 19.11
N GLY A 223 36.16 -18.86 19.09
CA GLY A 223 36.32 -19.85 18.00
C GLY A 223 37.52 -20.77 18.16
N TYR A 224 38.33 -20.57 19.21
CA TYR A 224 39.58 -21.29 19.46
C TYR A 224 39.71 -21.77 20.92
N THR A 225 38.67 -21.56 21.72
CA THR A 225 38.54 -21.95 23.12
C THR A 225 37.39 -22.94 23.26
N MET A 226 37.71 -24.23 23.41
CA MET A 226 36.71 -25.29 23.57
C MET A 226 36.06 -25.24 24.97
N PRO A 227 34.81 -25.70 25.11
CA PRO A 227 34.18 -25.91 26.41
C PRO A 227 35.11 -26.71 27.34
N PRO A 228 35.30 -26.28 28.61
CA PRO A 228 36.21 -26.97 29.52
C PRO A 228 35.74 -28.39 29.84
N VAL A 229 36.67 -29.29 30.15
CA VAL A 229 36.38 -30.71 30.41
C VAL A 229 36.43 -31.01 31.90
N LEU A 230 35.42 -31.72 32.38
CA LEU A 230 35.46 -32.49 33.61
C LEU A 230 35.95 -33.90 33.27
N ASP A 231 37.15 -34.24 33.73
CA ASP A 231 37.71 -35.58 33.67
C ASP A 231 37.21 -36.38 34.87
N PHE A 232 36.34 -37.37 34.61
CA PHE A 232 35.53 -38.08 35.60
C PHE A 232 35.67 -39.60 35.42
N GLU A 233 36.73 -40.17 35.99
CA GLU A 233 37.13 -41.55 35.75
C GLU A 233 37.70 -42.31 36.97
N PHE A 234 38.38 -43.43 36.72
CA PHE A 234 39.00 -44.29 37.74
C PHE A 234 39.87 -43.51 38.72
N ASN A 235 39.67 -43.76 40.02
CA ASN A 235 40.45 -43.12 41.09
C ASN A 235 41.97 -43.40 40.96
N PRO A 236 42.81 -42.38 40.70
CA PRO A 236 44.26 -42.54 40.54
C PRO A 236 44.96 -42.87 41.87
N TYR A 237 44.25 -42.71 43.00
CA TYR A 237 44.72 -42.92 44.35
C TYR A 237 43.97 -44.06 45.06
N GLU A 238 43.37 -44.98 44.30
CA GLU A 238 42.65 -46.14 44.84
C GLU A 238 43.47 -46.90 45.90
N GLY A 239 42.86 -47.10 47.07
CA GLY A 239 43.45 -47.79 48.22
C GLY A 239 44.54 -47.00 48.98
N ARG A 240 44.90 -45.78 48.55
CA ARG A 240 45.99 -44.99 49.15
C ARG A 240 45.49 -44.02 50.22
N THR A 241 46.30 -43.85 51.25
CA THR A 241 46.23 -42.72 52.18
C THR A 241 47.41 -41.80 51.92
N ILE A 242 47.18 -40.51 51.71
CA ILE A 242 48.22 -39.50 51.50
C ILE A 242 47.91 -38.32 52.44
N ASN A 243 48.91 -37.84 53.18
CA ASN A 243 48.79 -36.78 54.21
C ASN A 243 47.61 -37.00 55.21
N GLY A 244 47.30 -38.27 55.52
CA GLY A 244 46.21 -38.64 56.41
C GLY A 244 44.82 -38.76 55.75
N PHE A 245 44.64 -38.28 54.52
CA PHE A 245 43.40 -38.46 53.76
C PHE A 245 43.40 -39.79 53.00
N TYR A 246 42.35 -40.60 53.18
CA TYR A 246 42.15 -41.88 52.48
C TYR A 246 41.31 -41.67 51.23
N PHE A 247 41.87 -41.97 50.06
CA PHE A 247 41.26 -41.68 48.76
C PHE A 247 40.18 -42.68 48.34
N GLY A 248 39.93 -43.75 49.09
CA GLY A 248 38.84 -44.68 48.82
C GLY A 248 39.13 -45.71 47.72
N ASN A 249 38.08 -46.34 47.20
CA ASN A 249 38.16 -47.35 46.13
C ASN A 249 38.11 -46.71 44.73
N THR A 250 38.02 -47.52 43.66
CA THR A 250 37.84 -47.10 42.27
C THR A 250 36.70 -46.10 42.00
N CYS A 251 35.71 -46.01 42.90
CA CYS A 251 34.58 -45.08 42.85
C CYS A 251 34.69 -44.02 43.97
N TYR A 252 35.91 -43.68 44.40
CA TYR A 252 36.22 -42.70 45.46
C TYR A 252 35.60 -43.02 46.83
N ASN A 253 35.19 -44.28 47.05
CA ASN A 253 34.36 -44.72 48.19
C ASN A 253 33.03 -43.95 48.33
N MET A 254 32.48 -43.49 47.21
CA MET A 254 31.18 -42.80 47.13
C MET A 254 30.13 -43.70 46.47
N SER A 255 28.86 -43.49 46.83
CA SER A 255 27.74 -44.15 46.16
C SER A 255 27.45 -43.56 44.77
N PRO A 256 26.78 -44.30 43.87
CA PRO A 256 26.36 -43.79 42.57
C PRO A 256 25.55 -42.50 42.65
N ALA A 257 24.68 -42.36 43.65
CA ALA A 257 23.88 -41.14 43.86
C ALA A 257 24.74 -39.94 44.28
N GLN A 258 25.76 -40.14 45.12
CA GLN A 258 26.69 -39.07 45.52
C GLN A 258 27.56 -38.63 44.33
N LEU A 259 28.08 -39.55 43.52
CA LEU A 259 28.84 -39.21 42.30
C LEU A 259 27.97 -38.48 41.26
N GLN A 260 26.73 -38.94 41.04
CA GLN A 260 25.77 -38.25 40.16
C GLN A 260 25.45 -36.83 40.65
N SER A 261 25.26 -36.64 41.96
CA SER A 261 25.03 -35.34 42.58
C SER A 261 26.23 -34.41 42.38
N TRP A 262 27.45 -34.93 42.60
CA TRP A 262 28.69 -34.20 42.46
C TRP A 262 28.93 -33.68 41.03
N VAL A 263 28.69 -34.50 40.00
CA VAL A 263 28.80 -34.06 38.58
C VAL A 263 27.83 -32.94 38.27
N ARG A 264 26.59 -33.02 38.79
CA ARG A 264 25.57 -31.97 38.60
C ARG A 264 25.96 -30.67 39.31
N ASP A 265 26.52 -30.75 40.51
CA ASP A 265 27.02 -29.60 41.28
C ASP A 265 28.17 -28.89 40.56
N PHE A 266 29.16 -29.65 40.05
CA PHE A 266 30.23 -29.14 39.20
C PHE A 266 29.68 -28.50 37.92
N GLY A 267 28.85 -29.23 37.17
CA GLY A 267 28.33 -28.80 35.88
C GLY A 267 27.42 -27.57 35.95
N ASN A 268 26.53 -27.52 36.94
CA ASN A 268 25.69 -26.35 37.21
C ASN A 268 26.55 -25.13 37.57
N THR A 269 27.63 -25.32 38.33
CA THR A 269 28.55 -24.23 38.69
C THR A 269 29.33 -23.72 37.48
N MET A 270 29.81 -24.60 36.59
CA MET A 270 30.41 -24.21 35.31
C MET A 270 29.39 -23.44 34.43
N GLN A 271 28.16 -23.95 34.29
CA GLN A 271 27.11 -23.27 33.52
C GLN A 271 26.78 -21.88 34.07
N ALA A 272 26.80 -21.69 35.40
CA ALA A 272 26.59 -20.40 36.04
C ALA A 272 27.79 -19.43 35.86
N LEU A 273 29.03 -19.94 35.90
CA LEU A 273 30.24 -19.12 35.81
C LEU A 273 30.60 -18.72 34.37
N ILE A 274 30.44 -19.63 33.40
CA ILE A 274 30.93 -19.43 32.01
C ILE A 274 29.85 -19.64 30.92
N GLY A 275 28.61 -20.00 31.28
CA GLY A 275 27.54 -20.23 30.30
C GLY A 275 27.73 -21.48 29.42
N ARG A 276 28.47 -22.47 29.93
CA ARG A 276 28.71 -23.78 29.33
C ARG A 276 28.69 -24.87 30.41
N LEU A 277 27.96 -25.96 30.15
CA LEU A 277 28.22 -27.25 30.81
C LEU A 277 29.60 -27.75 30.35
N PRO A 278 30.35 -28.45 31.22
CA PRO A 278 31.61 -29.04 30.85
C PRO A 278 31.39 -30.23 29.91
N VAL A 279 32.39 -30.54 29.10
CA VAL A 279 32.52 -31.87 28.49
C VAL A 279 32.75 -32.88 29.62
N ILE A 280 32.07 -34.02 29.61
CA ILE A 280 32.43 -35.15 30.50
C ILE A 280 33.39 -36.04 29.71
N TYR A 281 34.64 -36.10 30.15
CA TYR A 281 35.54 -37.19 29.79
C TYR A 281 35.31 -38.36 30.75
N THR A 282 35.12 -39.57 30.21
CA THR A 282 34.98 -40.78 31.03
C THR A 282 35.20 -42.07 30.22
N ASN A 283 35.44 -43.18 30.93
CA ASN A 283 35.42 -44.53 30.38
C ASN A 283 34.05 -45.18 30.60
N THR A 284 33.44 -45.75 29.56
CA THR A 284 32.11 -46.38 29.65
C THR A 284 32.01 -47.46 30.73
N SER A 285 33.08 -48.23 30.97
CA SER A 285 33.08 -49.25 32.03
C SER A 285 33.04 -48.65 33.43
N TRP A 286 33.80 -47.58 33.67
CA TRP A 286 33.81 -46.88 34.96
C TRP A 286 32.50 -46.15 35.22
N TRP A 287 31.96 -45.44 34.22
CA TRP A 287 30.67 -44.74 34.34
C TRP A 287 29.52 -45.72 34.65
N ASN A 288 29.51 -46.88 33.98
CA ASN A 288 28.53 -47.93 34.26
C ASN A 288 28.73 -48.55 35.65
N GLN A 289 29.97 -48.78 36.09
CA GLN A 289 30.29 -49.37 37.40
C GLN A 289 29.99 -48.43 38.57
N CYS A 290 30.46 -47.18 38.50
CA CYS A 290 30.47 -46.25 39.63
C CYS A 290 29.25 -45.33 39.68
N LEU A 291 28.60 -45.02 38.55
CA LEU A 291 27.38 -44.21 38.52
C LEU A 291 26.12 -45.03 38.19
N GLY A 292 26.25 -46.26 37.69
CA GLY A 292 25.12 -47.13 37.35
C GLY A 292 24.46 -46.83 35.99
N ASN A 293 25.20 -46.22 35.05
CA ASN A 293 24.68 -45.74 33.75
C ASN A 293 23.42 -44.86 33.88
N PRO A 294 23.49 -43.71 34.54
CA PRO A 294 22.35 -42.81 34.74
C PRO A 294 21.93 -42.07 33.46
N ALA A 295 20.64 -41.73 33.41
CA ALA A 295 20.07 -40.81 32.44
C ALA A 295 20.22 -39.33 32.88
N GLY A 296 19.91 -38.40 31.97
CA GLY A 296 19.85 -36.97 32.27
C GLY A 296 21.21 -36.28 32.38
N PHE A 297 22.22 -36.76 31.65
CA PHE A 297 23.48 -36.05 31.39
C PHE A 297 23.70 -35.75 29.89
N GLY A 298 22.69 -35.97 29.04
CA GLY A 298 22.81 -35.82 27.57
C GLY A 298 23.13 -34.39 27.08
N ASP A 299 22.88 -33.37 27.88
CA ASP A 299 23.26 -31.97 27.58
C ASP A 299 24.77 -31.70 27.78
N TYR A 300 25.49 -32.60 28.46
CA TYR A 300 26.94 -32.55 28.61
C TYR A 300 27.58 -33.23 27.38
N PRO A 301 28.49 -32.58 26.64
CA PRO A 301 29.22 -33.24 25.56
C PRO A 301 30.04 -34.42 26.10
N LEU A 302 29.98 -35.58 25.44
CA LEU A 302 30.73 -36.77 25.85
C LEU A 302 32.08 -36.84 25.14
N TRP A 303 33.14 -37.00 25.91
CA TRP A 303 34.45 -37.44 25.45
C TRP A 303 34.71 -38.85 25.98
N VAL A 304 34.64 -39.86 25.10
CA VAL A 304 34.78 -41.27 25.52
C VAL A 304 36.24 -41.72 25.47
N ALA A 305 36.70 -42.36 26.54
CA ALA A 305 37.98 -43.06 26.58
C ALA A 305 37.78 -44.53 26.18
N ALA A 306 38.36 -44.95 25.06
CA ALA A 306 38.29 -46.35 24.61
C ALA A 306 39.47 -46.71 23.72
N TYR A 307 40.34 -47.60 24.18
CA TYR A 307 41.54 -48.03 23.45
C TYR A 307 41.29 -49.41 22.80
N PRO A 308 41.06 -49.49 21.48
CA PRO A 308 40.82 -50.76 20.81
C PRO A 308 42.13 -51.52 20.61
N SER A 309 42.10 -52.86 20.69
CA SER A 309 43.28 -53.72 20.49
C SER A 309 43.70 -53.86 19.01
N SER A 310 43.01 -53.18 18.09
CA SER A 310 43.36 -53.10 16.67
C SER A 310 42.75 -51.83 16.02
N PRO A 311 43.32 -51.34 14.90
CA PRO A 311 42.80 -50.19 14.15
C PRO A 311 41.32 -50.29 13.79
N THR A 312 40.51 -49.29 14.17
CA THR A 312 39.06 -49.26 13.93
C THR A 312 38.51 -47.84 13.93
N ASN A 313 37.47 -47.55 13.15
CA ASN A 313 36.75 -46.27 13.20
C ASN A 313 35.58 -46.29 14.21
N ASN A 314 35.59 -47.21 15.17
CA ASN A 314 34.51 -47.40 16.14
C ASN A 314 35.06 -47.46 17.58
N ALA A 315 34.67 -46.47 18.41
CA ALA A 315 35.01 -46.39 19.83
C ALA A 315 34.36 -47.49 20.70
N GLY A 316 33.38 -48.23 20.16
CA GLY A 316 32.57 -49.17 20.93
C GLY A 316 31.41 -48.48 21.66
N PRO A 317 30.88 -49.08 22.74
CA PRO A 317 29.71 -48.56 23.43
C PRO A 317 30.03 -47.31 24.27
N VAL A 318 29.14 -46.32 24.19
CA VAL A 318 29.05 -45.18 25.12
C VAL A 318 28.07 -45.47 26.27
N PRO A 319 27.99 -44.65 27.33
CA PRO A 319 26.97 -44.81 28.36
C PRO A 319 25.57 -44.41 27.85
N THR A 320 24.86 -45.40 27.31
CA THR A 320 23.65 -45.24 26.48
C THR A 320 22.44 -44.63 27.17
N ALA A 321 22.42 -44.53 28.51
CA ALA A 321 21.30 -43.94 29.23
C ALA A 321 21.27 -42.40 29.14
N SER A 322 22.42 -41.77 28.90
CA SER A 322 22.53 -40.32 28.69
C SER A 322 22.96 -39.94 27.27
N TRP A 323 23.74 -40.78 26.57
CA TRP A 323 24.32 -40.43 25.27
C TRP A 323 24.04 -41.44 24.17
N SER A 324 23.57 -40.96 23.02
CA SER A 324 23.43 -41.75 21.79
C SER A 324 24.75 -41.82 20.98
N THR A 325 25.69 -40.91 21.23
CA THR A 325 27.00 -40.83 20.57
C THR A 325 27.97 -40.00 21.42
N TYR A 326 29.24 -39.96 21.02
CA TYR A 326 30.27 -39.10 21.63
C TYR A 326 30.57 -37.88 20.75
N SER A 327 31.00 -36.78 21.36
CA SER A 327 31.54 -35.60 20.66
C SER A 327 33.04 -35.78 20.35
N MET A 328 33.77 -36.44 21.25
CA MET A 328 35.20 -36.75 21.09
C MET A 328 35.52 -38.17 21.55
N TRP A 329 36.58 -38.76 21.00
CA TRP A 329 37.05 -40.08 21.38
C TRP A 329 38.57 -40.06 21.56
N GLN A 330 39.03 -40.41 22.77
CA GLN A 330 40.44 -40.72 23.04
C GLN A 330 40.68 -42.18 22.63
N TYR A 331 41.32 -42.37 21.49
CA TYR A 331 41.45 -43.67 20.81
C TYR A 331 42.75 -44.39 21.13
N SER A 332 43.75 -43.68 21.61
CA SER A 332 45.06 -44.26 21.95
C SER A 332 45.73 -43.47 23.06
N SER A 333 46.32 -44.19 24.01
CA SER A 333 47.16 -43.65 25.07
C SER A 333 48.66 -43.74 24.75
N THR A 334 49.07 -44.22 23.56
CA THR A 334 50.49 -44.47 23.22
C THR A 334 50.96 -43.80 21.93
N GLY A 335 50.11 -42.97 21.31
CA GLY A 335 50.43 -42.19 20.12
C GLY A 335 49.36 -42.29 19.02
N PRO A 336 49.50 -41.57 17.90
CA PRO A 336 50.76 -40.98 17.43
C PRO A 336 51.15 -39.64 18.05
N PHE A 337 50.22 -38.90 18.65
CA PHE A 337 50.53 -37.56 19.18
C PHE A 337 51.24 -37.62 20.54
N ALA A 338 51.86 -36.51 20.93
CA ALA A 338 52.35 -36.29 22.29
C ALA A 338 51.19 -36.25 23.29
N GLY A 339 51.36 -36.83 24.48
CA GLY A 339 50.23 -37.13 25.34
C GLY A 339 49.28 -38.11 24.65
N ASP A 340 47.98 -38.02 24.91
CA ASP A 340 47.02 -39.01 24.43
C ASP A 340 46.27 -38.52 23.17
N SER A 341 45.92 -39.47 22.30
CA SER A 341 45.53 -39.19 20.91
C SER A 341 44.03 -39.27 20.70
N ASN A 342 43.48 -38.24 20.06
CA ASN A 342 42.06 -37.89 20.11
C ASN A 342 41.47 -37.59 18.73
N VAL A 343 40.18 -37.89 18.55
CA VAL A 343 39.40 -37.52 17.37
C VAL A 343 38.10 -36.80 17.75
N TRP A 344 37.81 -35.69 17.07
CA TRP A 344 36.52 -35.00 17.11
C TRP A 344 35.54 -35.66 16.14
N ASN A 345 34.33 -35.96 16.60
CA ASN A 345 33.29 -36.64 15.83
C ASN A 345 32.54 -35.69 14.89
N GLY A 346 33.27 -35.10 13.94
CA GLY A 346 32.75 -34.14 12.98
C GLY A 346 33.86 -33.51 12.13
N ASP A 347 33.51 -32.48 11.37
CA ASP A 347 34.45 -31.70 10.57
C ASP A 347 35.06 -30.52 11.35
N TYR A 348 35.95 -29.76 10.70
CA TYR A 348 36.59 -28.60 11.33
C TYR A 348 35.61 -27.42 11.56
N ALA A 349 34.53 -27.31 10.78
CA ALA A 349 33.52 -26.28 10.98
C ALA A 349 32.70 -26.54 12.26
N SER A 350 32.21 -27.77 12.46
CA SER A 350 31.53 -28.18 13.70
C SER A 350 32.41 -28.06 14.94
N LEU A 351 33.71 -28.38 14.84
CA LEU A 351 34.69 -28.15 15.91
C LEU A 351 34.87 -26.65 16.23
N THR A 352 34.91 -25.79 15.20
CA THR A 352 35.00 -24.33 15.39
C THR A 352 33.72 -23.76 16.02
N VAL A 353 32.55 -24.29 15.66
CA VAL A 353 31.27 -23.94 16.29
C VAL A 353 31.20 -24.40 17.74
N PHE A 354 31.71 -25.60 18.05
CA PHE A 354 31.82 -26.11 19.42
C PHE A 354 32.72 -25.21 20.29
N ALA A 355 33.83 -24.70 19.73
CA ALA A 355 34.71 -23.73 20.35
C ALA A 355 34.22 -22.25 20.31
N GLY A 356 32.96 -22.01 20.00
CA GLY A 356 32.43 -20.67 19.76
C GLY A 356 30.95 -20.50 20.12
N SER A 357 30.23 -19.73 19.31
CA SER A 357 28.77 -19.64 19.36
C SER A 357 28.15 -19.80 17.98
N VAL A 358 26.97 -20.42 17.96
CA VAL A 358 26.00 -20.27 16.88
C VAL A 358 25.26 -18.95 17.11
N PRO A 359 25.06 -18.10 16.09
CA PRO A 359 24.17 -16.95 16.19
C PRO A 359 22.75 -17.37 16.58
N MET A 360 22.11 -16.60 17.43
CA MET A 360 20.72 -16.79 17.85
C MET A 360 19.84 -15.67 17.30
N GLY A 361 18.55 -15.95 17.16
CA GLY A 361 17.60 -14.98 16.61
C GLY A 361 16.23 -15.57 16.35
N SER A 362 15.35 -14.75 15.80
CA SER A 362 14.01 -15.15 15.35
C SER A 362 13.62 -14.35 14.12
N PHE A 363 13.01 -15.02 13.14
CA PHE A 363 12.22 -14.36 12.10
C PHE A 363 10.79 -14.22 12.63
N ASP A 364 10.45 -13.08 13.22
CA ASP A 364 9.18 -12.87 13.91
C ASP A 364 8.02 -12.72 12.90
N ALA A 365 8.13 -11.81 11.95
CA ALA A 365 7.03 -11.46 11.04
C ALA A 365 7.48 -11.15 9.61
N ALA A 366 6.64 -11.49 8.64
CA ALA A 366 6.71 -11.01 7.27
C ALA A 366 5.32 -10.55 6.83
N THR A 367 5.19 -9.32 6.33
CA THR A 367 3.90 -8.70 6.03
C THR A 367 3.99 -7.79 4.80
N VAL A 368 2.93 -7.73 4.00
CA VAL A 368 2.84 -6.74 2.90
C VAL A 368 2.54 -5.37 3.51
N GLN A 369 3.42 -4.41 3.26
CA GLN A 369 3.24 -3.01 3.61
C GLN A 369 3.04 -2.21 2.31
N ARG A 370 2.16 -1.20 2.35
CA ARG A 370 1.93 -0.30 1.21
C ARG A 370 2.09 1.14 1.69
N THR A 371 2.76 1.98 0.92
CA THR A 371 3.04 3.37 1.30
C THR A 371 3.17 4.22 0.04
N GLY A 372 2.24 5.17 -0.14
CA GLY A 372 2.14 5.94 -1.38
C GLY A 372 1.94 5.02 -2.59
N THR A 373 2.83 5.12 -3.57
CA THR A 373 2.83 4.31 -4.80
C THR A 373 3.73 3.07 -4.72
N THR A 374 4.17 2.67 -3.53
CA THR A 374 5.08 1.52 -3.31
C THR A 374 4.42 0.43 -2.49
N THR A 375 4.51 -0.81 -2.98
CA THR A 375 4.25 -2.04 -2.20
C THR A 375 5.59 -2.65 -1.79
N SER A 376 5.69 -3.15 -0.56
CA SER A 376 6.90 -3.78 -0.01
C SER A 376 6.58 -4.97 0.90
N LEU A 377 7.56 -5.86 1.06
CA LEU A 377 7.59 -6.86 2.12
C LEU A 377 8.32 -6.25 3.31
N GLN A 378 7.63 -6.08 4.44
CA GLN A 378 8.25 -5.76 5.72
C GLN A 378 8.66 -7.06 6.41
N ILE A 379 9.94 -7.19 6.76
CA ILE A 379 10.57 -8.37 7.37
C ILE A 379 11.11 -7.96 8.74
N ARG A 380 10.61 -8.59 9.80
CA ARG A 380 10.94 -8.22 11.18
C ARG A 380 11.40 -9.41 12.03
N GLY A 381 12.30 -9.14 12.96
CA GLY A 381 12.87 -10.15 13.85
C GLY A 381 13.96 -9.61 14.76
N TRP A 382 14.87 -10.49 15.17
CA TRP A 382 16.11 -10.16 15.88
C TRP A 382 17.21 -11.19 15.61
N ALA A 383 18.48 -10.80 15.73
CA ALA A 383 19.65 -11.66 15.52
C ALA A 383 20.87 -11.18 16.32
N LEU A 384 21.66 -12.13 16.86
CA LEU A 384 22.84 -11.88 17.69
C LEU A 384 23.85 -13.03 17.63
N ASP A 385 25.11 -12.76 17.30
CA ASP A 385 26.26 -13.65 17.52
C ASP A 385 27.09 -13.23 18.74
N ARG A 386 27.27 -14.13 19.71
CA ARG A 386 28.09 -13.89 20.92
C ARG A 386 29.59 -13.94 20.63
N ALA A 387 30.01 -14.43 19.47
CA ALA A 387 31.39 -14.43 19.01
C ALA A 387 31.84 -13.08 18.40
N LEU A 388 30.89 -12.13 18.27
CA LEU A 388 31.09 -10.77 17.77
C LEU A 388 30.70 -9.71 18.83
N PRO A 389 31.26 -9.75 20.05
CA PRO A 389 30.87 -8.83 21.13
C PRO A 389 31.14 -7.37 20.74
N GLY A 390 30.08 -6.56 20.71
CA GLY A 390 30.14 -5.15 20.34
C GLY A 390 29.97 -4.85 18.84
N ALA A 391 29.79 -5.86 17.98
CA ALA A 391 29.48 -5.68 16.57
C ALA A 391 28.06 -6.16 16.22
N THR A 392 27.40 -5.43 15.33
CA THR A 392 26.08 -5.79 14.78
C THR A 392 26.16 -7.10 14.00
N THR A 393 25.20 -8.00 14.24
CA THR A 393 25.01 -9.21 13.41
C THR A 393 24.34 -8.83 12.09
N GLU A 394 24.93 -9.21 10.95
CA GLU A 394 24.28 -9.03 9.64
C GLU A 394 23.19 -10.11 9.46
N VAL A 395 22.08 -9.74 8.83
CA VAL A 395 20.94 -10.63 8.57
C VAL A 395 20.69 -10.70 7.06
N HIS A 396 20.62 -11.90 6.52
CA HIS A 396 20.34 -12.16 5.10
C HIS A 396 18.93 -12.67 4.90
N ALA A 397 18.11 -11.95 4.13
CA ALA A 397 16.81 -12.42 3.67
C ALA A 397 16.90 -12.84 2.20
N TYR A 398 16.73 -14.14 1.94
CA TYR A 398 16.60 -14.71 0.61
C TYR A 398 15.12 -14.71 0.23
N VAL A 399 14.75 -13.86 -0.71
CA VAL A 399 13.37 -13.69 -1.20
C VAL A 399 13.23 -14.36 -2.56
N THR A 400 12.35 -15.35 -2.64
CA THR A 400 11.87 -15.94 -3.90
C THR A 400 10.55 -15.28 -4.28
N ALA A 401 10.53 -14.61 -5.43
CA ALA A 401 9.34 -13.94 -5.98
C ALA A 401 8.38 -14.92 -6.68
N PRO A 402 7.12 -14.53 -6.96
CA PRO A 402 6.12 -15.38 -7.62
C PRO A 402 6.57 -15.95 -8.98
N ASN A 403 7.42 -15.22 -9.70
CA ASN A 403 8.02 -15.64 -10.98
C ASN A 403 9.27 -16.54 -10.82
N GLY A 404 9.57 -17.02 -9.62
CA GLY A 404 10.73 -17.86 -9.32
C GLY A 404 12.05 -17.12 -9.12
N THR A 405 12.11 -15.80 -9.36
CA THR A 405 13.33 -15.01 -9.19
C THR A 405 13.78 -14.99 -7.72
N LYS A 406 15.04 -15.32 -7.46
CA LYS A 406 15.63 -15.27 -6.12
C LYS A 406 16.52 -14.05 -5.95
N THR A 407 16.32 -13.30 -4.88
CA THR A 407 17.11 -12.10 -4.53
C THR A 407 17.58 -12.18 -3.09
N LEU A 408 18.78 -11.64 -2.82
CA LEU A 408 19.34 -11.51 -1.48
C LEU A 408 19.24 -10.06 -1.01
N HIS A 409 18.68 -9.85 0.17
CA HIS A 409 18.60 -8.56 0.86
C HIS A 409 19.32 -8.67 2.20
N LYS A 410 19.98 -7.58 2.62
CA LYS A 410 20.84 -7.53 3.80
C LYS A 410 20.35 -6.47 4.76
N PHE A 411 20.29 -6.81 6.05
CA PHE A 411 19.87 -5.91 7.12
C PHE A 411 20.84 -5.95 8.31
N PRO A 412 21.18 -4.81 8.92
CA PRO A 412 21.85 -4.78 10.22
C PRO A 412 20.85 -5.10 11.34
N ALA A 413 21.21 -5.98 12.26
CA ALA A 413 20.43 -6.24 13.47
C ALA A 413 20.67 -5.12 14.52
N THR A 414 20.20 -3.90 14.26
CA THR A 414 20.38 -2.71 15.12
C THR A 414 19.11 -2.15 15.76
N SER A 415 17.92 -2.69 15.45
CA SER A 415 16.65 -2.17 15.96
C SER A 415 16.45 -2.49 17.44
N TYR A 416 15.73 -1.62 18.15
CA TYR A 416 15.50 -1.72 19.60
C TYR A 416 14.59 -2.92 19.97
N ARG A 417 15.06 -3.76 20.89
CA ARG A 417 14.46 -5.01 21.39
C ARG A 417 14.73 -5.22 22.88
N PRO A 418 14.10 -4.42 23.77
CA PRO A 418 14.27 -4.55 25.23
C PRO A 418 13.67 -5.85 25.78
N ASP A 419 12.75 -6.49 25.05
CA ASP A 419 12.23 -7.83 25.33
C ASP A 419 13.33 -8.91 25.23
N VAL A 420 14.16 -8.84 24.19
CA VAL A 420 15.32 -9.72 24.01
C VAL A 420 16.39 -9.40 25.06
N HIS A 421 16.63 -8.11 25.34
CA HIS A 421 17.55 -7.70 26.39
C HIS A 421 17.17 -8.25 27.77
N LYS A 422 15.90 -8.15 28.15
CA LYS A 422 15.37 -8.63 29.44
C LYS A 422 15.60 -10.13 29.67
N VAL A 423 15.65 -10.93 28.60
CA VAL A 423 15.88 -12.38 28.68
C VAL A 423 17.37 -12.75 28.63
N LEU A 424 18.17 -12.05 27.81
CA LEU A 424 19.57 -12.44 27.53
C LEU A 424 20.63 -11.58 28.24
N GLY A 425 20.32 -10.35 28.63
CA GLY A 425 21.25 -9.40 29.25
C GLY A 425 22.24 -8.71 28.32
N LEU A 426 22.23 -8.99 27.01
CA LEU A 426 23.31 -8.64 26.07
C LEU A 426 23.15 -7.28 25.35
N GLY A 427 22.53 -6.29 26.00
CA GLY A 427 22.14 -5.01 25.38
C GLY A 427 20.84 -5.08 24.55
N GLU A 428 20.37 -3.92 24.08
CA GLU A 428 18.99 -3.73 23.58
C GLU A 428 18.84 -3.63 22.05
N ASN A 429 19.93 -3.45 21.29
CA ASN A 429 19.87 -3.14 19.86
C ASN A 429 20.27 -4.34 18.98
N HIS A 430 19.38 -5.34 18.91
CA HIS A 430 19.58 -6.61 18.18
C HIS A 430 18.42 -6.99 17.24
N GLY A 431 17.42 -6.12 17.09
CA GLY A 431 16.29 -6.33 16.18
C GLY A 431 16.64 -6.02 14.73
N PHE A 432 15.82 -6.51 13.80
CA PHE A 432 15.81 -6.03 12.41
C PHE A 432 14.38 -5.70 11.98
N ASP A 433 14.22 -4.64 11.20
CA ASP A 433 12.98 -4.23 10.53
C ASP A 433 13.35 -3.71 9.12
N GLY A 434 13.19 -4.57 8.11
CA GLY A 434 13.64 -4.35 6.75
C GLY A 434 12.47 -4.30 5.76
N GLN A 435 12.41 -3.27 4.93
CA GLN A 435 11.45 -3.17 3.82
C GLN A 435 12.10 -3.54 2.49
N ILE A 436 11.48 -4.47 1.75
CA ILE A 436 11.89 -4.87 0.41
C ILE A 436 10.80 -4.46 -0.59
N PRO A 437 11.04 -3.48 -1.49
CA PRO A 437 10.09 -3.12 -2.53
C PRO A 437 9.75 -4.31 -3.44
N ILE A 438 8.46 -4.48 -3.76
CA ILE A 438 7.97 -5.52 -4.66
C ILE A 438 6.99 -4.94 -5.69
N ASN A 439 6.98 -5.53 -6.88
CA ASN A 439 6.26 -5.04 -8.05
C ASN A 439 5.54 -6.15 -8.86
N VAL A 440 5.34 -7.32 -8.26
CA VAL A 440 4.68 -8.50 -8.87
C VAL A 440 3.73 -9.11 -7.83
N SER A 441 2.52 -9.47 -8.22
CA SER A 441 1.53 -10.10 -7.34
C SER A 441 1.70 -11.62 -7.26
N GLY A 442 1.20 -12.23 -6.18
CA GLY A 442 1.27 -13.65 -5.88
C GLY A 442 2.07 -13.97 -4.62
N GLN A 443 2.46 -15.24 -4.47
CA GLN A 443 3.16 -15.73 -3.27
C GLN A 443 4.68 -15.49 -3.33
N TYR A 444 5.19 -14.75 -2.35
CA TYR A 444 6.60 -14.63 -2.03
C TYR A 444 6.99 -15.66 -0.97
N ASN A 445 8.17 -16.26 -1.12
CA ASN A 445 8.76 -17.18 -0.13
C ASN A 445 10.09 -16.60 0.38
N ILE A 446 10.17 -16.36 1.68
CA ILE A 446 11.22 -15.59 2.35
C ILE A 446 11.91 -16.50 3.36
N CYS A 447 13.23 -16.67 3.26
CA CYS A 447 14.04 -17.38 4.26
C CYS A 447 15.10 -16.43 4.83
N VAL A 448 15.20 -16.36 6.15
CA VAL A 448 16.08 -15.41 6.86
C VAL A 448 17.19 -16.16 7.60
N PHE A 449 18.41 -15.63 7.56
CA PHE A 449 19.60 -16.19 8.20
C PHE A 449 20.32 -15.11 9.00
N ALA A 450 20.79 -15.44 10.19
CA ALA A 450 21.79 -14.62 10.89
C ALA A 450 23.18 -14.97 10.33
N ILE A 451 24.04 -13.96 10.16
CA ILE A 451 25.39 -14.13 9.65
C ILE A 451 26.38 -14.01 10.80
N GLY A 452 26.94 -15.15 11.20
CA GLY A 452 27.88 -15.25 12.30
C GLY A 452 29.34 -15.21 11.87
N LYS A 453 30.22 -15.19 12.86
CA LYS A 453 31.68 -15.31 12.67
C LYS A 453 32.09 -16.69 12.11
N PHE A 454 31.30 -17.73 12.39
CA PHE A 454 31.65 -19.13 12.09
C PHE A 454 30.57 -19.91 11.33
N ILE A 455 29.30 -19.57 11.50
CA ILE A 455 28.16 -20.28 10.91
C ILE A 455 26.99 -19.33 10.69
N ASN A 456 26.20 -19.59 9.65
CA ASN A 456 25.07 -18.76 9.24
C ASN A 456 23.74 -19.52 9.44
N PRO A 457 23.19 -19.59 10.67
CA PRO A 457 21.97 -20.35 10.96
C PRO A 457 20.73 -19.68 10.37
N GLY A 458 19.79 -20.51 9.90
CA GLY A 458 18.47 -20.05 9.47
C GLY A 458 17.61 -19.68 10.67
N LEU A 459 17.05 -18.47 10.67
CA LEU A 459 16.08 -17.97 11.65
C LEU A 459 14.63 -18.36 11.30
N GLY A 460 14.44 -19.06 10.18
CA GLY A 460 13.16 -19.58 9.69
C GLY A 460 12.84 -19.11 8.27
N CYS A 461 11.73 -19.63 7.74
CA CYS A 461 11.13 -19.17 6.48
C CYS A 461 9.64 -18.84 6.68
N LYS A 462 9.11 -17.92 5.88
CA LYS A 462 7.67 -17.55 5.83
C LYS A 462 7.24 -17.31 4.38
N SER A 463 5.97 -17.58 4.11
CA SER A 463 5.33 -17.29 2.83
C SER A 463 4.36 -16.12 2.99
N VAL A 464 4.33 -15.20 2.02
CA VAL A 464 3.46 -14.00 2.04
C VAL A 464 2.86 -13.81 0.66
N THR A 465 1.53 -13.78 0.55
CA THR A 465 0.85 -13.38 -0.70
C THR A 465 0.73 -11.86 -0.74
N ALA A 466 1.07 -11.26 -1.88
CA ALA A 466 0.87 -9.84 -2.15
C ALA A 466 -0.01 -9.67 -3.39
N ASP A 467 -1.08 -8.89 -3.28
CA ASP A 467 -1.99 -8.58 -4.39
C ASP A 467 -1.92 -7.09 -4.74
N GLY A 468 -2.03 -6.74 -6.03
CA GLY A 468 -1.88 -5.35 -6.50
C GLY A 468 -0.52 -4.75 -6.15
N ALA A 469 0.54 -5.53 -6.33
CA ALA A 469 1.92 -5.05 -6.23
C ALA A 469 2.41 -4.42 -7.55
N GLU A 470 1.90 -4.86 -8.70
CA GLU A 470 2.08 -4.16 -9.97
C GLU A 470 1.43 -2.77 -9.92
N PRO A 471 2.12 -1.68 -10.29
CA PRO A 471 1.45 -0.42 -10.57
C PRO A 471 0.62 -0.55 -11.86
N PRO A 472 -0.54 0.13 -11.95
CA PRO A 472 -1.30 0.18 -13.19
C PRO A 472 -0.48 0.85 -14.31
N ILE A 473 -0.76 0.47 -15.55
CA ILE A 473 -0.08 1.00 -16.74
C ILE A 473 -1.10 1.63 -17.69
N GLY A 474 -0.62 2.41 -18.66
CA GLY A 474 -1.46 3.12 -19.62
C GLY A 474 -0.71 4.26 -20.29
N ASN A 475 -1.40 4.97 -21.18
CA ASN A 475 -0.92 6.19 -21.82
C ASN A 475 -2.09 7.15 -22.13
N LEU A 476 -1.83 8.46 -22.03
CA LEU A 476 -2.68 9.51 -22.61
C LEU A 476 -2.27 9.73 -24.08
N ASP A 477 -3.00 9.09 -25.00
CA ASP A 477 -2.68 9.09 -26.44
C ASP A 477 -3.06 10.39 -27.14
N GLU A 478 -4.13 11.06 -26.69
CA GLU A 478 -4.65 12.27 -27.33
C GLU A 478 -5.25 13.23 -26.29
N PHE A 479 -4.88 14.51 -26.40
CA PHE A 479 -5.52 15.64 -25.73
C PHE A 479 -5.58 16.81 -26.72
N THR A 480 -6.72 16.97 -27.40
CA THR A 480 -6.86 17.81 -28.61
C THR A 480 -8.13 18.66 -28.57
N GLU A 481 -8.10 19.80 -29.27
CA GLU A 481 -9.26 20.69 -29.45
C GLU A 481 -10.18 20.13 -30.55
N GLN A 482 -11.48 20.11 -30.30
CA GLN A 482 -12.53 19.69 -31.23
C GLN A 482 -13.59 20.78 -31.35
N ARG A 483 -13.38 21.62 -32.37
CA ARG A 483 -14.22 22.76 -32.75
C ARG A 483 -15.30 22.37 -33.76
N SER A 484 -16.56 22.65 -33.44
CA SER A 484 -17.64 22.80 -34.41
C SER A 484 -18.07 24.29 -34.48
N PRO A 485 -19.00 24.69 -35.36
CA PRO A 485 -19.49 26.07 -35.40
C PRO A 485 -20.24 26.51 -34.14
N ASP A 486 -20.78 25.56 -33.38
CA ASP A 486 -21.69 25.73 -32.24
C ASP A 486 -21.15 25.17 -30.91
N LYS A 487 -20.06 24.41 -30.94
CA LYS A 487 -19.46 23.74 -29.77
C LYS A 487 -17.94 23.79 -29.83
N GLU A 488 -17.35 23.83 -28.63
CA GLU A 488 -15.92 23.66 -28.44
C GLU A 488 -15.72 22.62 -27.35
N SER A 489 -14.87 21.63 -27.60
CA SER A 489 -14.63 20.55 -26.65
C SER A 489 -13.19 20.05 -26.71
N LEU A 490 -12.72 19.46 -25.61
CA LEU A 490 -11.41 18.82 -25.52
C LEU A 490 -11.58 17.31 -25.61
N LYS A 491 -11.09 16.71 -26.70
CA LYS A 491 -11.04 15.25 -26.86
C LYS A 491 -9.89 14.68 -26.04
N VAL A 492 -10.22 13.64 -25.28
CA VAL A 492 -9.31 12.91 -24.40
C VAL A 492 -9.38 11.44 -24.81
N ARG A 493 -8.30 10.87 -25.36
CA ARG A 493 -8.20 9.41 -25.62
C ARG A 493 -6.94 8.83 -24.98
N GLY A 494 -7.02 7.60 -24.51
CA GLY A 494 -5.86 6.81 -24.11
C GLY A 494 -6.21 5.35 -23.87
N TRP A 495 -5.41 4.70 -23.03
CA TRP A 495 -5.66 3.37 -22.50
C TRP A 495 -5.08 3.22 -21.09
N ALA A 496 -5.64 2.30 -20.29
CA ALA A 496 -5.18 1.99 -18.95
C ALA A 496 -5.51 0.54 -18.56
N VAL A 497 -4.63 -0.11 -17.80
CA VAL A 497 -4.77 -1.50 -17.32
C VAL A 497 -4.34 -1.59 -15.85
N ASP A 498 -5.17 -2.21 -15.01
CA ASP A 498 -4.79 -2.65 -13.67
C ASP A 498 -4.13 -4.03 -13.76
N MET A 499 -2.79 -4.08 -13.73
CA MET A 499 -2.05 -5.31 -14.06
C MET A 499 -2.25 -6.47 -13.08
N SER A 500 -2.74 -6.22 -11.87
CA SER A 500 -3.14 -7.30 -10.95
C SER A 500 -4.55 -7.83 -11.18
N ARG A 501 -5.36 -7.17 -12.02
CA ARG A 501 -6.73 -7.54 -12.39
C ARG A 501 -7.03 -7.22 -13.86
N PRO A 502 -6.24 -7.73 -14.83
CA PRO A 502 -6.37 -7.33 -16.24
C PRO A 502 -7.72 -7.70 -16.89
N SER A 503 -8.48 -8.64 -16.30
CA SER A 503 -9.85 -8.96 -16.72
C SER A 503 -10.90 -7.92 -16.30
N VAL A 504 -10.53 -6.91 -15.52
CA VAL A 504 -11.40 -5.82 -15.07
C VAL A 504 -10.97 -4.53 -15.77
N ALA A 505 -11.93 -3.82 -16.37
CA ALA A 505 -11.68 -2.52 -16.99
C ALA A 505 -11.13 -1.54 -15.94
N ALA A 506 -9.96 -0.94 -16.23
CA ALA A 506 -9.32 0.00 -15.32
C ALA A 506 -10.12 1.31 -15.19
N GLU A 507 -9.85 2.08 -14.14
CA GLU A 507 -10.47 3.36 -13.89
C GLU A 507 -9.44 4.48 -14.11
N VAL A 508 -9.82 5.54 -14.85
CA VAL A 508 -8.94 6.67 -15.14
C VAL A 508 -9.49 7.93 -14.49
N HIS A 509 -8.65 8.56 -13.68
CA HIS A 509 -8.91 9.81 -12.98
C HIS A 509 -8.21 10.93 -13.74
N ALA A 510 -8.97 11.78 -14.43
CA ALA A 510 -8.42 12.89 -15.20
C ALA A 510 -8.77 14.22 -14.52
N TYR A 511 -7.75 15.05 -14.29
CA TYR A 511 -7.88 16.38 -13.72
C TYR A 511 -7.63 17.42 -14.80
N LEU A 512 -8.70 18.11 -15.22
CA LEU A 512 -8.62 19.24 -16.14
C LEU A 512 -8.42 20.53 -15.32
N TYR A 513 -7.40 21.30 -15.70
CA TYR A 513 -7.10 22.63 -15.18
C TYR A 513 -7.45 23.65 -16.26
N GLY A 514 -8.32 24.61 -15.93
CA GLY A 514 -8.83 25.62 -16.86
C GLY A 514 -8.07 26.96 -16.80
N PRO A 515 -8.24 27.83 -17.81
CA PRO A 515 -7.54 29.12 -17.92
C PRO A 515 -7.94 30.16 -16.86
N ASP A 516 -8.99 29.89 -16.08
CA ASP A 516 -9.43 30.66 -14.92
C ASP A 516 -8.95 30.07 -13.58
N GLY A 517 -8.05 29.09 -13.60
CA GLY A 517 -7.57 28.39 -12.41
C GLY A 517 -8.53 27.34 -11.85
N SER A 518 -9.67 27.08 -12.51
CA SER A 518 -10.56 25.98 -12.15
C SER A 518 -9.86 24.62 -12.27
N ARG A 519 -10.25 23.66 -11.42
CA ARG A 519 -9.82 22.25 -11.51
C ARG A 519 -11.03 21.33 -11.45
N THR A 520 -11.34 20.66 -12.55
CA THR A 520 -12.46 19.72 -12.67
C THR A 520 -11.94 18.28 -12.71
N PHE A 521 -12.61 17.40 -11.97
CA PHE A 521 -12.29 15.98 -11.89
C PHE A 521 -13.24 15.16 -12.79
N TYR A 522 -12.66 14.28 -13.61
CA TYR A 522 -13.39 13.37 -14.48
C TYR A 522 -13.02 11.93 -14.15
N LYS A 523 -14.05 11.09 -14.08
CA LYS A 523 -13.98 9.66 -13.79
C LYS A 523 -14.32 8.89 -15.06
N ILE A 524 -13.32 8.27 -15.71
CA ILE A 524 -13.45 7.69 -17.05
C ILE A 524 -13.15 6.19 -16.98
N PRO A 525 -14.07 5.28 -17.35
CA PRO A 525 -13.78 3.86 -17.42
C PRO A 525 -12.92 3.54 -18.65
N ALA A 526 -11.85 2.77 -18.47
CA ALA A 526 -11.03 2.27 -19.55
C ALA A 526 -11.62 0.96 -20.12
N SER A 527 -12.81 1.04 -20.70
CA SER A 527 -13.60 -0.11 -21.19
C SER A 527 -13.81 -0.14 -22.72
N THR A 528 -13.21 0.78 -23.46
CA THR A 528 -13.30 0.86 -24.93
C THR A 528 -12.33 -0.14 -25.60
N PRO A 529 -12.67 -0.74 -26.76
CA PRO A 529 -11.77 -1.67 -27.45
C PRO A 529 -10.40 -1.07 -27.83
N ARG A 530 -9.32 -1.79 -27.50
CA ARG A 530 -7.92 -1.54 -27.88
C ARG A 530 -7.18 -2.83 -28.25
N PRO A 531 -7.48 -3.42 -29.43
CA PRO A 531 -6.81 -4.64 -29.90
C PRO A 531 -5.31 -4.46 -30.16
N ASP A 532 -4.85 -3.22 -30.29
CA ASP A 532 -3.43 -2.86 -30.40
C ASP A 532 -2.67 -3.03 -29.08
N VAL A 533 -3.32 -2.72 -27.95
CA VAL A 533 -2.80 -2.90 -26.59
C VAL A 533 -2.85 -4.39 -26.20
N ASP A 534 -3.99 -5.05 -26.44
CA ASP A 534 -4.19 -6.46 -26.11
C ASP A 534 -3.17 -7.37 -26.83
N ARG A 535 -2.93 -7.14 -28.13
CA ARG A 535 -1.92 -7.88 -28.91
C ARG A 535 -0.49 -7.78 -28.34
N VAL A 536 -0.18 -6.76 -27.55
CA VAL A 536 1.16 -6.54 -26.96
C VAL A 536 1.24 -7.07 -25.51
N LEU A 537 0.13 -7.04 -24.77
CA LEU A 537 0.12 -7.31 -23.33
C LEU A 537 -0.67 -8.57 -22.91
N ALA A 538 -1.52 -9.12 -23.79
CA ALA A 538 -2.42 -10.25 -23.53
C ALA A 538 -3.33 -10.06 -22.31
N VAL A 539 -4.04 -8.92 -22.27
CA VAL A 539 -4.84 -8.44 -21.14
C VAL A 539 -6.35 -8.41 -21.43
N GLY A 540 -6.77 -8.82 -22.61
CA GLY A 540 -8.15 -8.72 -23.10
C GLY A 540 -8.40 -7.41 -23.88
N PRO A 541 -9.49 -7.34 -24.65
CA PRO A 541 -9.63 -6.34 -25.70
C PRO A 541 -10.03 -4.93 -25.22
N ASN A 542 -10.52 -4.76 -23.99
CA ASN A 542 -11.27 -3.57 -23.57
C ASN A 542 -10.55 -2.78 -22.47
N HIS A 543 -9.53 -2.01 -22.86
CA HIS A 543 -8.67 -1.20 -21.97
C HIS A 543 -8.46 0.25 -22.43
N GLY A 544 -9.19 0.70 -23.46
CA GLY A 544 -9.16 2.08 -23.94
C GLY A 544 -10.11 3.00 -23.19
N PHE A 545 -9.82 4.29 -23.19
CA PHE A 545 -10.79 5.33 -22.82
C PHE A 545 -10.85 6.40 -23.90
N GLU A 546 -12.05 6.88 -24.21
CA GLU A 546 -12.27 8.10 -25.00
C GLU A 546 -13.42 8.92 -24.39
N THR A 547 -13.26 10.24 -24.33
CA THR A 547 -14.31 11.19 -23.95
C THR A 547 -14.07 12.56 -24.59
N SER A 548 -15.11 13.40 -24.63
CA SER A 548 -15.04 14.80 -25.07
C SER A 548 -15.57 15.71 -23.97
N ILE A 549 -14.80 16.73 -23.62
CA ILE A 549 -15.11 17.64 -22.50
C ILE A 549 -15.47 19.02 -23.07
N ASP A 550 -16.76 19.38 -23.03
CA ASP A 550 -17.24 20.71 -23.47
C ASP A 550 -16.56 21.85 -22.69
N ILE A 551 -16.13 22.90 -23.40
CA ILE A 551 -15.50 24.09 -22.81
C ILE A 551 -16.20 25.39 -23.24
N LYS A 552 -16.06 26.42 -22.39
CA LYS A 552 -16.78 27.71 -22.49
C LYS A 552 -15.88 28.94 -22.29
N LYS A 553 -14.56 28.74 -22.36
CA LYS A 553 -13.54 29.79 -22.32
C LYS A 553 -12.39 29.38 -23.24
N ALA A 554 -11.73 30.38 -23.82
CA ALA A 554 -10.45 30.19 -24.49
C ALA A 554 -9.27 30.46 -23.52
N GLY A 555 -8.07 30.03 -23.90
CA GLY A 555 -6.87 30.09 -23.08
C GLY A 555 -6.20 28.74 -22.90
N ASP A 556 -5.30 28.65 -21.93
CA ASP A 556 -4.50 27.45 -21.69
C ASP A 556 -5.25 26.44 -20.81
N TYR A 557 -5.36 25.21 -21.30
CA TYR A 557 -5.91 24.06 -20.60
C TYR A 557 -4.83 23.01 -20.38
N ARG A 558 -4.83 22.37 -19.21
CA ARG A 558 -3.92 21.26 -18.89
C ARG A 558 -4.71 20.07 -18.34
N LEU A 559 -4.44 18.87 -18.82
CA LEU A 559 -5.09 17.64 -18.36
C LEU A 559 -4.02 16.64 -17.88
N CYS A 560 -4.04 16.30 -16.59
CA CYS A 560 -3.26 15.18 -16.04
C CYS A 560 -4.18 13.97 -15.83
N ALA A 561 -3.82 12.81 -16.39
CA ALA A 561 -4.58 11.57 -16.29
C ALA A 561 -3.82 10.51 -15.48
N TYR A 562 -4.52 9.84 -14.57
CA TYR A 562 -3.99 8.81 -13.68
C TYR A 562 -4.77 7.51 -13.86
N ALA A 563 -4.07 6.40 -14.11
CA ALA A 563 -4.65 5.06 -14.05
C ALA A 563 -4.74 4.60 -12.59
N ILE A 564 -5.90 4.07 -12.21
CA ILE A 564 -6.23 3.63 -10.85
C ILE A 564 -6.32 2.11 -10.83
N GLY A 565 -5.31 1.48 -10.25
CA GLY A 565 -5.29 0.05 -9.93
C GLY A 565 -5.76 -0.23 -8.50
N GLN A 566 -5.81 -1.52 -8.14
CA GLN A 566 -6.43 -2.00 -6.89
C GLN A 566 -5.87 -1.35 -5.61
N TYR A 567 -4.55 -1.14 -5.54
CA TYR A 567 -3.87 -0.49 -4.40
C TYR A 567 -2.84 0.56 -4.82
N LEU A 568 -2.57 0.70 -6.12
CA LEU A 568 -1.54 1.57 -6.68
C LEU A 568 -2.13 2.44 -7.79
N HIS A 569 -1.60 3.64 -7.95
CA HIS A 569 -2.07 4.63 -8.92
C HIS A 569 -0.87 5.22 -9.67
N LYS A 570 -1.03 5.54 -10.96
CA LYS A 570 0.09 6.00 -11.80
C LYS A 570 -0.36 7.08 -12.77
N GLU A 571 0.41 8.16 -12.91
CA GLU A 571 0.22 9.13 -13.99
C GLU A 571 0.51 8.46 -15.35
N ILE A 572 -0.47 8.48 -16.25
CA ILE A 572 -0.37 7.94 -17.61
C ILE A 572 -0.15 9.04 -18.66
N GLY A 573 -0.11 10.30 -18.24
CA GLY A 573 0.33 11.44 -19.03
C GLY A 573 -0.29 12.74 -18.51
N CYS A 574 0.42 13.85 -18.70
CA CYS A 574 -0.13 15.17 -18.46
C CYS A 574 0.24 16.17 -19.55
N ASN A 575 -0.76 16.52 -20.37
CA ASN A 575 -0.60 17.33 -21.57
C ASN A 575 -1.26 18.71 -21.39
N SER A 576 -0.85 19.69 -22.20
CA SER A 576 -1.43 21.04 -22.22
C SER A 576 -1.72 21.49 -23.64
N ILE A 577 -2.78 22.28 -23.82
CA ILE A 577 -3.23 22.83 -25.10
C ILE A 577 -3.72 24.27 -24.89
N ARG A 578 -3.53 25.13 -25.91
CA ARG A 578 -4.06 26.50 -25.89
C ARG A 578 -5.21 26.62 -26.88
N VAL A 579 -6.42 26.75 -26.34
CA VAL A 579 -7.65 26.98 -27.11
C VAL A 579 -7.70 28.43 -27.54
N ALA A 580 -7.83 28.67 -28.84
CA ALA A 580 -7.91 30.03 -29.38
C ALA A 580 -9.31 30.63 -29.14
N PRO A 581 -9.43 31.96 -28.88
CA PRO A 581 -10.75 32.60 -28.76
C PRO A 581 -11.62 32.33 -29.97
N GLY A 582 -12.91 32.13 -29.72
CA GLY A 582 -13.93 32.12 -30.76
C GLY A 582 -14.02 33.50 -31.42
N THR A 583 -14.63 33.55 -32.59
CA THR A 583 -14.99 34.82 -33.23
C THR A 583 -16.04 35.55 -32.40
N THR A 584 -16.00 36.88 -32.46
CA THR A 584 -17.06 37.74 -31.92
C THR A 584 -17.97 38.15 -33.09
N PRO A 585 -19.31 38.10 -32.95
CA PRO A 585 -20.21 38.64 -33.96
C PRO A 585 -19.97 40.11 -34.29
N VAL A 586 -20.46 40.54 -35.44
CA VAL A 586 -20.49 41.95 -35.86
C VAL A 586 -21.88 42.30 -36.39
N GLY A 587 -22.30 43.54 -36.18
CA GLY A 587 -23.65 43.99 -36.53
C GLY A 587 -23.96 45.40 -36.03
N THR A 588 -25.18 45.87 -36.29
CA THR A 588 -25.68 47.16 -35.81
C THR A 588 -27.20 47.16 -35.63
N LEU A 589 -27.68 48.04 -34.74
CA LEU A 589 -29.08 48.46 -34.65
C LEU A 589 -29.32 49.62 -35.62
N ASP A 590 -29.88 49.34 -36.80
CA ASP A 590 -30.13 50.37 -37.82
C ASP A 590 -31.27 51.31 -37.42
N SER A 591 -32.31 50.81 -36.75
CA SER A 591 -33.42 51.63 -36.26
C SER A 591 -34.21 50.98 -35.14
N ALA A 592 -34.80 51.80 -34.28
CA ALA A 592 -35.90 51.44 -33.40
C ALA A 592 -37.02 52.48 -33.54
N SER A 593 -38.28 52.05 -33.69
CA SER A 593 -39.44 52.93 -33.82
C SER A 593 -40.65 52.38 -33.08
N VAL A 594 -41.54 53.25 -32.61
CA VAL A 594 -42.79 52.84 -31.95
C VAL A 594 -43.85 52.51 -33.00
N LYS A 595 -44.50 51.36 -32.84
CA LYS A 595 -45.58 50.86 -33.69
C LYS A 595 -46.80 50.58 -32.81
N LYS A 596 -47.86 51.36 -33.00
CA LYS A 596 -49.17 51.15 -32.36
C LYS A 596 -50.10 50.38 -33.31
N THR A 597 -50.95 49.52 -32.76
CA THR A 597 -52.08 48.84 -33.42
C THR A 597 -53.28 48.89 -32.46
N ARG A 598 -54.51 48.58 -32.91
CA ARG A 598 -55.73 48.66 -32.06
C ARG A 598 -55.62 47.95 -30.69
N THR A 599 -54.79 46.90 -30.57
CA THR A 599 -54.69 46.09 -29.33
C THR A 599 -53.30 46.04 -28.71
N GLN A 600 -52.26 46.51 -29.40
CA GLN A 600 -50.86 46.36 -28.96
C GLN A 600 -50.02 47.56 -29.38
N ALA A 601 -49.15 48.02 -28.48
CA ALA A 601 -48.01 48.87 -28.81
C ALA A 601 -46.72 48.03 -28.74
N SER A 602 -45.79 48.32 -29.63
CA SER A 602 -44.49 47.65 -29.71
C SER A 602 -43.40 48.62 -30.16
N ILE A 603 -42.15 48.24 -29.92
CA ILE A 603 -40.97 48.87 -30.52
C ILE A 603 -40.52 47.95 -31.66
N THR A 604 -40.68 48.36 -32.90
CA THR A 604 -40.08 47.66 -34.04
C THR A 604 -38.59 47.96 -34.04
N VAL A 605 -37.75 46.94 -33.85
CA VAL A 605 -36.30 47.03 -34.07
C VAL A 605 -35.92 46.43 -35.41
N ARG A 606 -34.98 47.08 -36.10
CA ARG A 606 -34.38 46.61 -37.36
C ARG A 606 -32.87 46.75 -37.30
N GLY A 607 -32.15 45.82 -37.90
CA GLY A 607 -30.69 45.84 -37.97
C GLY A 607 -30.12 44.66 -38.72
N TRP A 608 -28.86 44.33 -38.45
CA TRP A 608 -28.21 43.11 -38.92
C TRP A 608 -27.13 42.61 -37.94
N ALA A 609 -26.82 41.32 -37.98
CA ALA A 609 -25.72 40.69 -37.26
C ALA A 609 -25.28 39.38 -37.93
N PHE A 610 -23.97 39.12 -37.97
CA PHE A 610 -23.40 37.83 -38.39
C PHE A 610 -22.17 37.47 -37.55
N ASP A 611 -21.79 36.19 -37.53
CA ASP A 611 -20.59 35.69 -36.86
C ASP A 611 -19.56 35.27 -37.91
N SER A 612 -18.35 35.82 -37.83
CA SER A 612 -17.29 35.57 -38.81
C SER A 612 -16.71 34.15 -38.74
N GLY A 613 -16.99 33.40 -37.68
CA GLY A 613 -16.62 31.98 -37.54
C GLY A 613 -17.54 31.03 -38.31
N ASN A 614 -18.76 31.46 -38.64
CA ASN A 614 -19.66 30.75 -39.54
C ASN A 614 -20.59 31.74 -40.27
N THR A 615 -20.06 32.34 -41.33
CA THR A 615 -20.72 33.38 -42.13
C THR A 615 -21.98 32.92 -42.87
N SER A 616 -22.29 31.61 -42.86
CA SER A 616 -23.52 31.04 -43.43
C SER A 616 -24.64 30.83 -42.39
N ALA A 617 -24.36 30.97 -41.09
CA ALA A 617 -25.32 30.70 -40.02
C ALA A 617 -26.02 31.97 -39.54
N GLN A 618 -27.28 31.80 -39.13
CA GLN A 618 -28.11 32.85 -38.54
C GLN A 618 -27.70 33.09 -37.08
N VAL A 619 -27.40 34.34 -36.74
CA VAL A 619 -27.01 34.74 -35.37
C VAL A 619 -28.25 35.05 -34.53
N ALA A 620 -28.28 34.56 -33.29
CA ALA A 620 -29.32 34.95 -32.34
C ALA A 620 -29.07 36.38 -31.84
N VAL A 621 -30.13 37.18 -31.76
CA VAL A 621 -30.11 38.56 -31.29
C VAL A 621 -31.03 38.67 -30.07
N HIS A 622 -30.50 39.23 -28.98
CA HIS A 622 -31.25 39.51 -27.75
C HIS A 622 -31.52 41.02 -27.66
N ALA A 623 -32.80 41.40 -27.65
CA ALA A 623 -33.22 42.78 -27.42
C ALA A 623 -33.68 42.96 -25.96
N TYR A 624 -33.01 43.86 -25.25
CA TYR A 624 -33.36 44.28 -23.90
C TYR A 624 -34.16 45.59 -24.01
N VAL A 625 -35.43 45.55 -23.62
CA VAL A 625 -36.30 46.74 -23.56
C VAL A 625 -36.43 47.16 -22.10
N PHE A 626 -35.93 48.35 -21.77
CA PHE A 626 -36.07 48.99 -20.47
C PHE A 626 -37.21 50.00 -20.53
N ALA A 627 -38.18 49.87 -19.64
CA ALA A 627 -39.37 50.72 -19.57
C ALA A 627 -39.20 51.88 -18.58
N PRO A 628 -40.04 52.94 -18.66
CA PRO A 628 -39.94 54.13 -17.80
C PRO A 628 -40.13 53.85 -16.29
N ASP A 629 -40.81 52.76 -15.94
CA ASP A 629 -41.02 52.30 -14.57
C ASP A 629 -39.80 51.56 -13.96
N GLY A 630 -38.73 51.41 -14.73
CA GLY A 630 -37.52 50.68 -14.35
C GLY A 630 -37.59 49.16 -14.59
N THR A 631 -38.71 48.63 -15.07
CA THR A 631 -38.79 47.22 -15.48
C THR A 631 -37.99 46.97 -16.77
N SER A 632 -37.62 45.72 -17.01
CA SER A 632 -36.99 45.33 -18.27
C SER A 632 -37.49 43.97 -18.77
N THR A 633 -37.58 43.83 -20.08
CA THR A 633 -37.96 42.60 -20.77
C THR A 633 -36.88 42.21 -21.78
N VAL A 634 -36.72 40.91 -22.01
CA VAL A 634 -35.73 40.36 -22.95
C VAL A 634 -36.45 39.55 -24.02
N HIS A 635 -36.18 39.89 -25.27
CA HIS A 635 -36.79 39.26 -26.45
C HIS A 635 -35.69 38.62 -27.28
N GLN A 636 -35.91 37.39 -27.74
CA GLN A 636 -34.92 36.60 -28.48
C GLN A 636 -35.44 36.30 -29.89
N PHE A 637 -34.64 36.57 -30.92
CA PHE A 637 -34.99 36.33 -32.33
C PHE A 637 -33.73 36.13 -33.17
N ALA A 638 -33.85 35.52 -34.35
CA ALA A 638 -32.73 35.30 -35.25
C ALA A 638 -32.53 36.46 -36.25
N ALA A 639 -31.28 36.84 -36.47
CA ALA A 639 -30.85 37.49 -37.71
C ALA A 639 -31.05 36.49 -38.87
N SER A 640 -32.16 36.65 -39.58
CA SER A 640 -32.75 35.68 -40.51
C SER A 640 -33.48 36.34 -41.70
N LYS A 641 -33.24 37.64 -41.93
CA LYS A 641 -33.79 38.44 -43.03
C LYS A 641 -32.70 38.75 -44.05
N ALA A 642 -33.05 38.78 -45.32
CA ALA A 642 -32.11 39.13 -46.38
C ALA A 642 -31.52 40.53 -46.21
N ARG A 643 -30.20 40.64 -46.27
CA ARG A 643 -29.44 41.91 -46.34
C ARG A 643 -28.37 41.86 -47.44
N PRO A 644 -28.77 41.90 -48.73
CA PRO A 644 -27.83 41.82 -49.85
C PRO A 644 -26.78 42.94 -49.87
N ASP A 645 -27.09 44.08 -49.24
CA ASP A 645 -26.19 45.20 -49.00
C ASP A 645 -25.03 44.80 -48.04
N VAL A 646 -25.36 44.21 -46.89
CA VAL A 646 -24.39 43.72 -45.90
C VAL A 646 -23.57 42.58 -46.49
N ASN A 647 -24.24 41.61 -47.12
CA ASN A 647 -23.61 40.47 -47.78
C ASN A 647 -22.56 40.91 -48.81
N LYS A 648 -22.88 41.94 -49.61
CA LYS A 648 -21.97 42.50 -50.62
C LYS A 648 -20.78 43.25 -50.01
N VAL A 649 -20.96 43.93 -48.88
CA VAL A 649 -19.88 44.66 -48.18
C VAL A 649 -18.88 43.70 -47.53
N PHE A 650 -19.37 42.64 -46.87
CA PHE A 650 -18.51 41.69 -46.14
C PHE A 650 -18.12 40.43 -46.94
N GLY A 651 -18.70 40.22 -48.13
CA GLY A 651 -18.40 39.06 -48.98
C GLY A 651 -19.00 37.74 -48.48
N ILE A 652 -20.13 37.81 -47.75
CA ILE A 652 -20.71 36.67 -47.01
C ILE A 652 -22.02 36.15 -47.65
N PRO A 653 -22.30 34.83 -47.58
CA PRO A 653 -23.58 34.25 -47.96
C PRO A 653 -24.62 34.37 -46.83
N GLY A 654 -25.86 33.96 -47.07
CA GLY A 654 -26.89 33.81 -46.02
C GLY A 654 -27.76 35.04 -45.75
N ASP A 655 -28.59 34.97 -44.71
CA ASP A 655 -29.54 36.01 -44.31
C ASP A 655 -29.18 36.56 -42.92
N HIS A 656 -28.69 37.80 -42.85
CA HIS A 656 -28.08 38.39 -41.64
C HIS A 656 -28.82 39.59 -41.05
N GLY A 657 -29.94 40.00 -41.63
CA GLY A 657 -30.81 41.06 -41.10
C GLY A 657 -31.73 40.58 -39.99
N TYR A 658 -32.13 41.46 -39.08
CA TYR A 658 -33.22 41.21 -38.14
C TYR A 658 -34.30 42.29 -38.22
N GLU A 659 -35.55 41.86 -38.01
CA GLU A 659 -36.70 42.72 -37.77
C GLU A 659 -37.61 42.03 -36.76
N ALA A 660 -37.97 42.73 -35.68
CA ALA A 660 -38.85 42.22 -34.62
C ALA A 660 -39.68 43.35 -34.00
N ASP A 661 -40.97 43.09 -33.76
CA ASP A 661 -41.84 43.96 -32.97
C ASP A 661 -41.77 43.53 -31.50
N LEU A 662 -41.25 44.39 -30.62
CA LEU A 662 -41.04 44.10 -29.21
C LEU A 662 -42.18 44.71 -28.38
N PRO A 663 -43.09 43.93 -27.76
CA PRO A 663 -44.25 44.48 -27.05
C PRO A 663 -43.86 45.40 -25.88
N ILE A 664 -44.61 46.49 -25.71
CA ILE A 664 -44.48 47.43 -24.57
C ILE A 664 -45.83 47.62 -23.86
N SER A 665 -45.78 47.80 -22.55
CA SER A 665 -46.94 47.77 -21.64
C SER A 665 -47.43 49.15 -21.17
N GLY A 666 -46.64 50.21 -21.36
CA GLY A 666 -47.01 51.57 -20.96
C GLY A 666 -46.40 52.64 -21.87
N PRO A 667 -46.83 53.91 -21.75
CA PRO A 667 -46.25 55.03 -22.46
C PRO A 667 -44.95 55.56 -21.82
N GLY A 668 -44.24 56.41 -22.54
CA GLY A 668 -43.04 57.13 -22.10
C GLY A 668 -41.72 56.66 -22.74
N ARG A 669 -40.62 57.19 -22.23
CA ARG A 669 -39.27 57.00 -22.77
C ARG A 669 -38.71 55.61 -22.51
N HIS A 670 -38.82 54.74 -23.50
CA HIS A 670 -38.19 53.41 -23.47
C HIS A 670 -36.75 53.49 -23.97
N ARG A 671 -35.89 52.61 -23.45
CA ARG A 671 -34.57 52.32 -24.03
C ARG A 671 -34.58 50.89 -24.55
N VAL A 672 -34.17 50.68 -25.80
CA VAL A 672 -33.92 49.34 -26.34
C VAL A 672 -32.43 49.18 -26.63
N CYS A 673 -31.85 48.04 -26.27
CA CYS A 673 -30.47 47.66 -26.58
C CYS A 673 -30.45 46.25 -27.19
N THR A 674 -29.85 46.09 -28.37
CA THR A 674 -29.74 44.79 -29.06
C THR A 674 -28.31 44.25 -28.98
N TYR A 675 -28.18 42.98 -28.67
CA TYR A 675 -26.90 42.25 -28.59
C TYR A 675 -26.93 41.06 -29.52
N ALA A 676 -25.83 40.80 -30.24
CA ALA A 676 -25.65 39.52 -30.93
C ALA A 676 -25.08 38.48 -29.97
N ILE A 677 -25.54 37.23 -30.09
CA ILE A 677 -25.04 36.10 -29.33
C ILE A 677 -24.06 35.31 -30.20
N ALA A 678 -22.84 35.10 -29.69
CA ALA A 678 -21.81 34.38 -30.42
C ALA A 678 -22.19 32.91 -30.65
N LEU A 679 -21.83 32.37 -31.82
CA LEU A 679 -22.05 30.95 -32.13
C LEU A 679 -21.04 30.06 -31.41
N SER A 680 -19.79 30.51 -31.31
CA SER A 680 -18.73 29.80 -30.58
C SER A 680 -18.87 29.99 -29.06
N PRO A 681 -18.95 28.91 -28.26
CA PRO A 681 -19.04 29.02 -26.79
C PRO A 681 -17.74 29.49 -26.13
N VAL A 682 -16.64 29.64 -26.89
CA VAL A 682 -15.36 30.19 -26.44
C VAL A 682 -15.09 31.60 -27.00
N SER A 683 -16.12 32.26 -27.51
CA SER A 683 -16.07 33.67 -27.95
C SER A 683 -15.76 34.64 -26.78
N PRO A 684 -15.03 35.74 -27.02
CA PRO A 684 -14.81 36.80 -26.02
C PRO A 684 -16.08 37.43 -25.44
N GLY A 685 -17.23 37.34 -26.11
CA GLY A 685 -18.51 37.78 -25.55
C GLY A 685 -19.59 38.10 -26.59
N ASN A 686 -20.74 38.54 -26.08
CA ASN A 686 -21.92 38.90 -26.87
C ASN A 686 -21.94 40.42 -27.09
N PRO A 687 -21.59 40.95 -28.28
CA PRO A 687 -21.40 42.37 -28.50
C PRO A 687 -22.73 43.14 -28.55
N LEU A 688 -22.70 44.37 -28.02
CA LEU A 688 -23.78 45.34 -28.19
C LEU A 688 -23.79 45.85 -29.64
N LEU A 689 -24.89 45.61 -30.36
CA LEU A 689 -25.12 46.11 -31.72
C LEU A 689 -25.59 47.57 -31.73
N GLY A 690 -26.23 48.00 -30.66
CA GLY A 690 -26.61 49.39 -30.44
C GLY A 690 -27.66 49.54 -29.36
N CYS A 691 -27.84 50.78 -28.89
CA CYS A 691 -28.97 51.17 -28.06
C CYS A 691 -29.67 52.38 -28.68
N SER A 692 -30.99 52.41 -28.61
CA SER A 692 -31.81 53.57 -28.98
C SER A 692 -32.75 53.94 -27.84
N TYR A 693 -33.14 55.23 -27.79
CA TYR A 693 -34.24 55.70 -26.96
C TYR A 693 -35.43 56.01 -27.88
N VAL A 694 -36.61 55.53 -27.49
CA VAL A 694 -37.86 55.71 -28.25
C VAL A 694 -38.98 56.17 -27.32
N GLU A 695 -39.63 57.27 -27.69
CA GLU A 695 -40.74 57.85 -26.94
C GLU A 695 -42.06 57.19 -27.34
N ALA A 696 -42.57 56.30 -26.49
CA ALA A 696 -43.91 55.73 -26.63
C ALA A 696 -44.94 56.73 -26.10
N GLY A 697 -45.15 57.84 -26.81
CA GLY A 697 -46.08 58.89 -26.37
C GLY A 697 -47.50 58.36 -26.11
N PHE A 698 -48.17 58.94 -25.10
CA PHE A 698 -49.61 58.77 -24.92
C PHE A 698 -50.34 59.01 -26.24
N SER A 699 -51.36 58.21 -26.51
CA SER A 699 -52.29 58.49 -27.60
C SER A 699 -53.30 59.55 -27.17
N GLY A 700 -53.86 60.29 -28.12
CA GLY A 700 -54.94 61.22 -27.85
C GLY A 700 -56.14 60.53 -27.19
N SER A 701 -56.88 61.27 -26.36
CA SER A 701 -58.29 60.93 -26.14
C SER A 701 -59.06 61.24 -27.43
N PRO A 702 -60.02 60.40 -27.87
CA PRO A 702 -60.75 60.59 -29.13
C PRO A 702 -61.40 61.97 -29.25
N VAL A 703 -61.55 62.47 -30.47
CA VAL A 703 -62.24 63.74 -30.76
C VAL A 703 -63.54 63.48 -31.51
N GLY A 704 -64.57 64.28 -31.25
CA GLY A 704 -65.87 64.11 -31.88
C GLY A 704 -66.97 64.97 -31.27
N HIS A 705 -68.17 64.88 -31.85
CA HIS A 705 -69.32 65.67 -31.44
C HIS A 705 -70.64 64.90 -31.51
N LEU A 706 -71.61 65.33 -30.71
CA LEU A 706 -73.01 64.91 -30.77
C LEU A 706 -73.82 65.99 -31.50
N ASP A 707 -73.84 65.91 -32.84
CA ASP A 707 -74.45 66.94 -33.69
C ASP A 707 -75.96 67.08 -33.46
N SER A 708 -76.67 65.98 -33.16
CA SER A 708 -78.11 66.03 -32.89
C SER A 708 -78.61 64.84 -32.05
N VAL A 709 -79.68 65.07 -31.29
CA VAL A 709 -80.55 64.02 -30.77
C VAL A 709 -81.99 64.39 -31.11
N ARG A 710 -82.72 63.48 -31.76
CA ARG A 710 -84.11 63.65 -32.17
C ARG A 710 -84.93 62.41 -31.84
N MET A 711 -86.25 62.50 -31.96
CA MET A 711 -87.12 61.34 -32.01
C MET A 711 -87.59 61.01 -33.43
N GLU A 712 -87.92 59.75 -33.65
CA GLU A 712 -88.48 59.21 -34.87
C GLU A 712 -89.48 58.11 -34.51
N THR A 713 -90.74 58.24 -34.92
CA THR A 713 -91.76 57.19 -34.74
C THR A 713 -92.00 56.51 -36.08
N ALA A 714 -91.70 55.22 -36.15
CA ALA A 714 -91.89 54.40 -37.34
C ALA A 714 -92.57 53.08 -36.96
N ASN A 715 -93.56 52.65 -37.74
CA ASN A 715 -94.31 51.39 -37.54
C ASN A 715 -94.81 51.20 -36.09
N GLY A 716 -95.28 52.27 -35.45
CA GLY A 716 -95.78 52.27 -34.07
C GLY A 716 -94.71 52.33 -32.97
N VAL A 717 -93.41 52.28 -33.30
CA VAL A 717 -92.30 52.35 -32.33
C VAL A 717 -91.65 53.72 -32.38
N THR A 718 -91.74 54.48 -31.28
CA THR A 718 -90.93 55.70 -31.09
C THR A 718 -89.50 55.31 -30.71
N SER A 719 -88.53 55.97 -31.33
CA SER A 719 -87.10 55.82 -31.03
C SER A 719 -86.42 57.16 -30.90
N ILE A 720 -85.47 57.24 -29.97
CA ILE A 720 -84.44 58.28 -29.94
C ILE A 720 -83.37 57.92 -30.98
N LEU A 721 -82.98 58.90 -31.81
CA LEU A 721 -81.84 58.85 -32.70
C LEU A 721 -80.84 59.93 -32.28
N ALA A 722 -79.66 59.50 -31.81
CA ALA A 722 -78.52 60.36 -31.55
C ALA A 722 -77.51 60.21 -32.70
N ALA A 723 -77.22 61.29 -33.42
CA ALA A 723 -76.30 61.28 -34.55
C ALA A 723 -75.15 62.28 -34.33
N GLY A 724 -73.96 61.90 -34.78
CA GLY A 724 -72.74 62.65 -34.54
C GLY A 724 -71.54 62.07 -35.27
N TRP A 725 -70.34 62.37 -34.78
CA TRP A 725 -69.08 61.78 -35.25
C TRP A 725 -68.06 61.58 -34.14
N ALA A 726 -67.11 60.67 -34.34
CA ALA A 726 -66.02 60.35 -33.43
C ALA A 726 -64.83 59.70 -34.15
N VAL A 727 -63.61 60.12 -33.83
CA VAL A 727 -62.35 59.54 -34.34
C VAL A 727 -61.25 59.54 -33.29
N ASP A 728 -60.36 58.56 -33.35
CA ASP A 728 -59.12 58.48 -32.58
C ASP A 728 -57.98 58.91 -33.52
N GLN A 729 -57.30 60.02 -33.19
CA GLN A 729 -56.35 60.66 -34.12
C GLN A 729 -55.04 59.86 -34.30
N ASP A 730 -54.71 58.96 -33.37
CA ASP A 730 -53.63 57.98 -33.53
C ASP A 730 -54.04 56.78 -34.41
N MET A 731 -55.35 56.60 -34.68
CA MET A 731 -55.93 55.50 -35.48
C MET A 731 -56.95 56.02 -36.52
N PRO A 732 -56.61 56.99 -37.39
CA PRO A 732 -57.59 57.76 -38.17
C PRO A 732 -58.26 56.97 -39.31
N TYR A 733 -57.79 55.76 -39.63
CA TYR A 733 -58.46 54.85 -40.57
C TYR A 733 -59.54 53.98 -39.90
N ASP A 734 -59.57 53.94 -38.57
CA ASP A 734 -60.34 52.97 -37.80
C ASP A 734 -61.64 53.54 -37.25
N ALA A 735 -62.73 52.81 -37.49
CA ALA A 735 -64.03 53.11 -36.93
C ALA A 735 -64.04 52.87 -35.41
N LEU A 736 -64.58 53.83 -34.64
CA LEU A 736 -64.67 53.77 -33.18
C LEU A 736 -65.95 53.13 -32.66
N SER A 737 -65.92 52.64 -31.42
CA SER A 737 -67.14 52.41 -30.65
C SER A 737 -67.57 53.72 -29.98
N VAL A 738 -68.83 54.10 -30.15
CA VAL A 738 -69.48 55.21 -29.45
C VAL A 738 -70.56 54.64 -28.53
N HIS A 739 -70.41 54.85 -27.24
CA HIS A 739 -71.38 54.41 -26.24
C HIS A 739 -72.41 55.53 -26.02
N ALA A 740 -73.66 55.25 -26.35
CA ALA A 740 -74.80 56.13 -26.11
C ALA A 740 -75.48 55.74 -24.80
N TYR A 741 -75.65 56.72 -23.91
CA TYR A 741 -76.33 56.59 -22.63
C TYR A 741 -77.62 57.42 -22.68
N VAL A 742 -78.76 56.76 -22.51
CA VAL A 742 -80.09 57.34 -22.53
C VAL A 742 -80.67 57.25 -21.12
N THR A 743 -80.72 58.39 -20.43
CA THR A 743 -81.46 58.57 -19.18
C THR A 743 -82.93 58.84 -19.51
N ALA A 744 -83.83 58.03 -18.96
CA ALA A 744 -85.28 58.14 -19.11
C ALA A 744 -85.91 59.10 -18.08
N PRO A 745 -87.18 59.50 -18.24
CA PRO A 745 -87.88 60.42 -17.33
C PRO A 745 -87.99 59.92 -15.89
N ASP A 746 -87.96 58.60 -15.67
CA ASP A 746 -87.92 57.96 -14.35
C ASP A 746 -86.51 57.91 -13.72
N GLY A 747 -85.50 58.46 -14.40
CA GLY A 747 -84.09 58.44 -13.98
C GLY A 747 -83.33 57.17 -14.34
N SER A 748 -83.97 56.13 -14.89
CA SER A 748 -83.30 54.92 -15.33
C SER A 748 -82.35 55.20 -16.51
N VAL A 749 -81.17 54.58 -16.52
CA VAL A 749 -80.17 54.77 -17.57
C VAL A 749 -79.98 53.48 -18.35
N SER A 750 -80.30 53.51 -19.65
CA SER A 750 -79.92 52.45 -20.58
C SER A 750 -78.70 52.88 -21.39
N ASN A 751 -77.77 51.96 -21.65
CA ASN A 751 -76.64 52.20 -22.53
C ASN A 751 -76.60 51.19 -23.68
N PHE A 752 -75.92 51.56 -24.76
CA PHE A 752 -75.63 50.70 -25.90
C PHE A 752 -74.47 51.27 -26.73
N ALA A 753 -73.74 50.40 -27.43
CA ALA A 753 -72.69 50.80 -28.35
C ALA A 753 -73.22 50.94 -29.79
N VAL A 754 -72.67 51.89 -30.53
CA VAL A 754 -72.79 51.99 -32.00
C VAL A 754 -71.40 52.21 -32.60
N THR A 755 -71.14 51.68 -33.79
CA THR A 755 -69.88 51.94 -34.48
C THR A 755 -69.96 53.27 -35.25
N ALA A 756 -68.96 54.13 -35.06
CA ALA A 756 -68.73 55.30 -35.88
C ALA A 756 -68.05 54.89 -37.20
N ASN A 757 -68.85 54.46 -38.18
CA ASN A 757 -68.42 53.96 -39.49
C ASN A 757 -69.19 54.57 -40.69
N GLN A 758 -69.99 55.61 -40.46
CA GLN A 758 -70.77 56.32 -41.47
C GLN A 758 -69.93 57.45 -42.10
N PRO A 759 -70.08 57.76 -43.40
CA PRO A 759 -69.25 58.75 -44.07
C PRO A 759 -69.51 60.17 -43.54
N ARG A 760 -68.43 60.90 -43.23
CA ARG A 760 -68.44 62.30 -42.81
C ARG A 760 -67.35 63.11 -43.55
N PRO A 761 -67.52 63.32 -44.86
CA PRO A 761 -66.50 64.01 -45.68
C PRO A 761 -66.25 65.45 -45.20
N ASP A 762 -67.25 66.08 -44.58
CA ASP A 762 -67.16 67.38 -43.91
C ASP A 762 -66.14 67.37 -42.75
N VAL A 763 -66.25 66.38 -41.86
CA VAL A 763 -65.33 66.20 -40.72
C VAL A 763 -63.94 65.81 -41.21
N ASN A 764 -63.88 64.85 -42.15
CA ASN A 764 -62.64 64.36 -42.73
C ASN A 764 -61.81 65.50 -43.37
N GLN A 765 -62.48 66.38 -44.12
CA GLN A 765 -61.85 67.52 -44.78
C GLN A 765 -61.31 68.55 -43.77
N VAL A 766 -62.03 68.82 -42.67
CA VAL A 766 -61.62 69.78 -41.65
C VAL A 766 -60.45 69.25 -40.79
N LEU A 767 -60.44 67.96 -40.47
CA LEU A 767 -59.40 67.34 -39.64
C LEU A 767 -58.21 66.78 -40.45
N GLY A 768 -58.30 66.74 -41.78
CA GLY A 768 -57.25 66.19 -42.65
C GLY A 768 -57.11 64.66 -42.58
N ILE A 769 -58.19 63.95 -42.24
CA ILE A 769 -58.19 62.51 -41.93
C ILE A 769 -58.92 61.67 -42.98
N PRO A 770 -58.44 60.44 -43.27
CA PRO A 770 -59.17 59.43 -44.03
C PRO A 770 -60.27 58.76 -43.17
N GLY A 771 -60.95 57.75 -43.70
CA GLY A 771 -61.88 56.88 -42.95
C GLY A 771 -63.34 57.35 -42.98
N ASN A 772 -64.18 56.72 -42.15
CA ASN A 772 -65.60 57.06 -41.96
C ASN A 772 -65.87 57.19 -40.45
N HIS A 773 -66.21 58.40 -39.99
CA HIS A 773 -66.24 58.72 -38.55
C HIS A 773 -67.61 59.12 -38.00
N GLY A 774 -68.67 59.05 -38.80
CA GLY A 774 -70.04 59.34 -38.37
C GLY A 774 -70.72 58.16 -37.68
N TYR A 775 -71.65 58.45 -36.77
CA TYR A 775 -72.53 57.43 -36.15
C TYR A 775 -73.99 57.90 -36.11
N THR A 776 -74.91 56.93 -36.10
CA THR A 776 -76.33 57.15 -35.75
C THR A 776 -76.77 56.05 -34.78
N ALA A 777 -76.85 56.39 -33.49
CA ALA A 777 -77.30 55.52 -32.41
C ALA A 777 -78.83 55.58 -32.30
N LYS A 778 -79.54 54.45 -32.48
CA LYS A 778 -81.01 54.38 -32.40
C LYS A 778 -81.48 53.50 -31.24
N LYS A 779 -82.38 54.02 -30.40
CA LYS A 779 -82.95 53.33 -29.22
C LYS A 779 -84.45 53.52 -29.13
N ALA A 780 -85.21 52.42 -29.14
CA ALA A 780 -86.65 52.46 -28.90
C ALA A 780 -86.97 52.93 -27.47
N VAL A 781 -88.02 53.74 -27.32
CA VAL A 781 -88.50 54.33 -26.06
C VAL A 781 -90.03 54.31 -25.98
N SER A 782 -90.57 54.24 -24.77
CA SER A 782 -92.02 54.06 -24.53
C SER A 782 -92.61 54.94 -23.43
N GLN A 783 -91.79 55.54 -22.55
CA GLN A 783 -92.26 56.49 -21.53
C GLN A 783 -92.31 57.90 -22.13
N ARG A 784 -93.31 58.70 -21.74
CA ARG A 784 -93.33 60.14 -22.05
C ARG A 784 -92.60 60.94 -20.99
N GLY A 785 -92.04 62.08 -21.37
CA GLY A 785 -91.27 62.99 -20.52
C GLY A 785 -89.90 63.35 -21.08
N ASN A 786 -89.05 63.93 -20.23
CA ASN A 786 -87.73 64.41 -20.62
C ASN A 786 -86.68 63.29 -20.58
N TYR A 787 -86.04 63.05 -21.71
CA TYR A 787 -84.87 62.20 -21.86
C TYR A 787 -83.59 63.03 -21.90
N LYS A 788 -82.51 62.52 -21.31
CA LYS A 788 -81.14 63.04 -21.49
C LYS A 788 -80.30 61.99 -22.20
N VAL A 789 -79.58 62.39 -23.24
CA VAL A 789 -78.82 61.49 -24.10
C VAL A 789 -77.39 61.99 -24.22
N CYS A 790 -76.45 61.22 -23.68
CA CYS A 790 -75.02 61.50 -23.71
C CYS A 790 -74.30 60.45 -24.57
N THR A 791 -73.28 60.86 -25.31
CA THR A 791 -72.47 59.95 -26.13
C THR A 791 -71.00 60.10 -25.80
N TYR A 792 -70.29 58.97 -25.75
CA TYR A 792 -68.88 58.89 -25.42
C TYR A 792 -68.15 58.05 -26.48
N ALA A 793 -67.09 58.58 -27.08
CA ALA A 793 -66.20 57.79 -27.92
C ALA A 793 -65.24 56.97 -27.04
N ILE A 794 -65.19 55.67 -27.31
CA ILE A 794 -64.26 54.75 -26.69
C ILE A 794 -62.99 54.72 -27.53
N ALA A 795 -61.84 54.92 -26.87
CA ALA A 795 -60.55 54.96 -27.55
C ALA A 795 -60.18 53.60 -28.17
N ALA A 796 -59.50 53.63 -29.31
CA ALA A 796 -59.02 52.45 -30.02
C ALA A 796 -57.49 52.33 -30.02
N SER A 797 -56.78 53.41 -29.67
CA SER A 797 -55.33 53.46 -29.54
C SER A 797 -54.83 52.98 -28.17
N PRO A 798 -53.78 52.15 -28.10
CA PRO A 798 -53.08 51.84 -26.85
C PRO A 798 -52.50 53.12 -26.21
N PHE A 799 -52.43 53.16 -24.88
CA PHE A 799 -51.94 54.31 -24.11
C PHE A 799 -52.70 55.63 -24.34
N THR A 800 -53.97 55.57 -24.74
CA THR A 800 -54.86 56.75 -24.70
C THR A 800 -54.97 57.34 -23.30
N SER A 801 -55.13 58.66 -23.20
CA SER A 801 -55.46 59.35 -21.95
C SER A 801 -56.88 59.06 -21.44
N GLY A 802 -57.76 58.45 -22.25
CA GLY A 802 -59.09 58.01 -21.84
C GLY A 802 -60.18 58.28 -22.88
N ASN A 803 -61.41 57.84 -22.57
CA ASN A 803 -62.59 58.01 -23.43
C ASN A 803 -63.13 59.45 -23.38
N SER A 804 -63.69 59.94 -24.48
CA SER A 804 -64.14 61.34 -24.61
C SER A 804 -65.66 61.47 -24.68
N GLN A 805 -66.22 62.43 -23.94
CA GLN A 805 -67.63 62.82 -24.07
C GLN A 805 -67.83 63.71 -25.30
N LEU A 806 -68.67 63.27 -26.23
CA LEU A 806 -68.94 63.96 -27.51
C LEU A 806 -70.03 65.03 -27.36
N GLY A 807 -70.92 64.83 -26.38
CA GLY A 807 -71.94 65.77 -25.96
C GLY A 807 -73.01 65.11 -25.09
N CYS A 808 -73.89 65.94 -24.54
CA CYS A 808 -75.15 65.53 -23.93
C CYS A 808 -76.25 66.48 -24.40
N LEU A 809 -77.35 65.96 -24.93
CA LEU A 809 -78.53 66.74 -25.32
C LEU A 809 -79.78 66.20 -24.61
N ASN A 810 -80.74 67.09 -24.34
CA ASN A 810 -82.04 66.75 -23.76
C ASN A 810 -83.13 66.83 -24.84
N LEU A 811 -84.15 65.98 -24.75
CA LEU A 811 -85.34 66.03 -25.60
C LEU A 811 -86.58 65.45 -24.87
N THR A 812 -87.77 65.75 -25.37
CA THR A 812 -89.05 65.37 -24.72
C THR A 812 -89.89 64.46 -25.61
N PHE A 813 -90.57 63.49 -25.02
CA PHE A 813 -91.57 62.58 -25.65
C PHE A 813 -92.97 62.81 -25.05
#